data_AF-M4CG87-F1
#
_entry.id   AF-M4CG87-F1
#
_cell.length_a   1.000
_cell.length_b   1.000
_cell.length_c   1.000
_cell.angle_alpha   90.00
_cell.angle_beta   90.00
_cell.angle_gamma   90.00
#
_symmetry.space_group_name_H-M   'P 1'
#
loop_
_entity.id
_entity.type
_entity.pdbx_description
1 polymer ?
#
loop_
_entity_poly.entity_id
_entity_poly.type
_entity_poly.pdbx_seq_one_letter_code
_entity_poly.pdbx_strand_id
1 'polypeptide(L)'
;MFPLPFPGHFNPLVQLARIFHHRGFSITIIHTSFNFPDTTHYPNFTFRTIHHHNEGEEEEDPLSKPDASGMDLVTFIRQLREGYANPFRESLKAEVGGGERACCLVSDVVWGRTTEVAAEEVGIRRMVLTTSGVASFCAFAAYPLLRDKHYLPIQDSRLDELVTELPPLRVKDLPVMETNEPEELYRVVNNMVEGAKSSSGIIWNTFEDLERIIVLMNFSTEFQVLVFPVGPFYKHSENILPTTKNKEDHVTTDWLNKQDPRTVVYVSFGSLADIEEKEFLEIAWGLRNTKQPFLWVVRPGMVQGTEWLESLPCGFLENIGQKGQIVKWVNQLEVLAHPAVGAFWTHCGWNSTLESICEGVPMICTPFFTDQRVNARYIVDVWQVGMILERSKLDRKEIEKLLRKEMGEEIRESCLKWKDRANVCLSKDGSSSKYLEKLEAAVAKYVVKQYTAAAEGETALAGVESMYAIEKVKMGVTEFCAAKALNGKRKKKMVRIRNINNGNGGEMGGFVLWNKGSCQWSLELVVSGCKVSVGCDGNLACKQSPWAVNDEECFVLMLETQPSGLTTRSKSGMETLKHTVWGCFSQRTGLLVQLEDSYLVRIKTGPEEEDVLWETTSETMIQGYKRVDGIQIAHRGRTRVALLRLDESLENHSKTTMEESWEIEEVGLNKWL
;
A
#
# COMPACT_ATOMS: atom_id res chain seq x y z
N MET A 1 0.49 10.51 -5.27
CA MET A 1 0.91 10.41 -3.85
C MET A 1 0.86 11.79 -3.21
N PHE A 2 0.54 11.92 -1.92
CA PHE A 2 0.35 13.21 -1.23
C PHE A 2 1.02 13.20 0.17
N PRO A 3 2.26 13.71 0.29
CA PRO A 3 2.97 13.78 1.57
C PRO A 3 2.49 14.94 2.42
N LEU A 4 2.71 14.84 3.73
CA LEU A 4 2.73 16.02 4.60
C LEU A 4 4.05 16.78 4.35
N PRO A 5 4.05 18.12 4.26
CA PRO A 5 5.20 18.91 3.84
C PRO A 5 6.22 19.13 4.97
N PHE A 6 6.66 18.04 5.57
CA PHE A 6 7.74 18.00 6.56
C PHE A 6 8.72 16.89 6.20
N PRO A 7 10.04 17.08 6.41
CA PRO A 7 11.04 16.08 6.03
C PRO A 7 10.77 14.67 6.59
N GLY A 8 10.27 14.58 7.83
CA GLY A 8 9.90 13.31 8.46
C GLY A 8 8.76 12.54 7.78
N HIS A 9 7.99 13.20 6.92
CA HIS A 9 6.87 12.63 6.17
C HIS A 9 7.14 12.55 4.67
N PHE A 10 7.70 13.63 4.11
CA PHE A 10 8.07 13.73 2.71
C PHE A 10 9.13 12.68 2.33
N ASN A 11 10.20 12.54 3.11
CA ASN A 11 11.30 11.63 2.76
C ASN A 11 10.86 10.16 2.70
N PRO A 12 10.13 9.59 3.68
CA PRO A 12 9.64 8.21 3.58
C PRO A 12 8.67 8.00 2.41
N LEU A 13 7.80 8.98 2.11
CA LEU A 13 6.90 8.88 0.97
C LEU A 13 7.67 8.86 -0.36
N VAL A 14 8.71 9.68 -0.48
CA VAL A 14 9.60 9.69 -1.66
C VAL A 14 10.39 8.38 -1.77
N GLN A 15 10.83 7.80 -0.66
CA GLN A 15 11.47 6.48 -0.67
C GLN A 15 10.49 5.41 -1.16
N LEU A 16 9.24 5.42 -0.68
CA LEU A 16 8.18 4.54 -1.18
C LEU A 16 7.87 4.79 -2.67
N ALA A 17 7.82 6.05 -3.10
CA ALA A 17 7.66 6.43 -4.51
C ALA A 17 8.75 5.82 -5.39
N ARG A 18 10.02 5.84 -4.93
CA ARG A 18 11.13 5.18 -5.63
C ARG A 18 10.89 3.68 -5.74
N ILE A 19 10.45 3.01 -4.66
CA ILE A 19 10.14 1.58 -4.68
C ILE A 19 9.08 1.28 -5.76
N PHE A 20 7.96 2.01 -5.77
CA PHE A 20 6.90 1.81 -6.75
C PHE A 20 7.33 2.12 -8.18
N HIS A 21 8.11 3.18 -8.39
CA HIS A 21 8.64 3.49 -9.71
C HIS A 21 9.52 2.35 -10.27
N HIS A 22 10.38 1.75 -9.45
CA HIS A 22 11.19 0.60 -9.85
C HIS A 22 10.36 -0.66 -10.16
N ARG A 23 9.11 -0.70 -9.67
CA ARG A 23 8.14 -1.76 -9.93
C ARG A 23 7.22 -1.44 -11.12
N GLY A 24 7.50 -0.36 -11.85
CA GLY A 24 6.81 -0.01 -13.09
C GLY A 24 5.60 0.92 -12.93
N PHE A 25 5.38 1.49 -11.74
CA PHE A 25 4.33 2.49 -11.54
C PHE A 25 4.80 3.89 -11.97
N SER A 26 3.98 4.58 -12.76
CA SER A 26 4.13 6.03 -12.94
C SER A 26 3.76 6.76 -11.65
N ILE A 27 4.58 7.73 -11.24
CA ILE A 27 4.39 8.45 -9.98
C ILE A 27 4.14 9.93 -10.23
N THR A 28 2.97 10.40 -9.79
CA THR A 28 2.69 11.82 -9.54
C THR A 28 2.74 12.11 -8.04
N ILE A 29 3.52 13.10 -7.63
CA ILE A 29 3.55 13.65 -6.27
C ILE A 29 2.84 15.00 -6.30
N ILE A 30 1.67 15.06 -5.67
CA ILE A 30 0.99 16.33 -5.37
C ILE A 30 1.60 16.84 -4.07
N HIS A 31 1.97 18.11 -3.98
CA HIS A 31 2.53 18.68 -2.76
C HIS A 31 2.13 20.16 -2.63
N THR A 32 2.17 20.66 -1.40
CA THR A 32 1.83 22.03 -1.06
C THR A 32 2.85 23.04 -1.61
N SER A 33 2.45 24.29 -1.77
CA SER A 33 3.36 25.43 -1.99
C SER A 33 4.16 25.74 -0.73
N PHE A 34 3.60 25.44 0.45
CA PHE A 34 4.32 25.48 1.72
C PHE A 34 5.39 24.39 1.77
N ASN A 35 6.60 24.77 2.17
CA ASN A 35 7.77 23.89 2.32
C ASN A 35 8.00 22.97 1.10
N PHE A 36 7.88 23.56 -0.09
CA PHE A 36 8.01 22.88 -1.37
C PHE A 36 9.42 22.26 -1.54
N PRO A 37 9.52 20.99 -1.94
CA PRO A 37 10.80 20.31 -2.15
C PRO A 37 11.43 20.70 -3.49
N ASP A 38 12.76 20.79 -3.58
CA ASP A 38 13.41 20.91 -4.89
C ASP A 38 13.17 19.64 -5.74
N THR A 39 12.31 19.77 -6.75
CA THR A 39 11.85 18.68 -7.60
C THR A 39 12.92 18.22 -8.60
N THR A 40 13.95 19.03 -8.84
CA THR A 40 15.04 18.67 -9.76
C THR A 40 15.85 17.47 -9.26
N HIS A 41 15.82 17.20 -7.95
CA HIS A 41 16.42 16.01 -7.35
C HIS A 41 15.69 14.69 -7.67
N TYR A 42 14.51 14.76 -8.31
CA TYR A 42 13.63 13.61 -8.53
C TYR A 42 13.08 13.58 -9.97
N PRO A 43 13.95 13.49 -11.00
CA PRO A 43 13.54 13.64 -12.40
C PRO A 43 12.60 12.55 -12.91
N ASN A 44 12.50 11.42 -12.20
CA ASN A 44 11.66 10.28 -12.56
C ASN A 44 10.19 10.44 -12.10
N PHE A 45 9.87 11.49 -11.35
CA PHE A 45 8.52 11.72 -10.82
C PHE A 45 7.91 12.97 -11.45
N THR A 46 6.60 12.94 -11.61
CA THR A 46 5.81 14.12 -11.96
C THR A 46 5.44 14.85 -10.67
N PHE A 47 5.61 16.16 -10.62
CA PHE A 47 5.24 16.98 -9.47
C PHE A 47 4.08 17.92 -9.81
N ARG A 48 3.17 18.10 -8.85
CA ARG A 48 2.03 19.02 -8.93
C ARG A 48 2.00 19.89 -7.68
N THR A 49 2.36 21.17 -7.86
CA THR A 49 2.21 22.18 -6.82
C THR A 49 0.74 22.54 -6.68
N ILE A 50 0.21 22.39 -5.46
CA ILE A 50 -1.06 23.00 -5.09
C ILE A 50 -0.77 24.24 -4.26
N HIS A 51 -1.50 25.31 -4.54
CA HIS A 51 -1.35 26.59 -3.84
C HIS A 51 -2.50 26.78 -2.85
N HIS A 52 -2.22 27.52 -1.77
CA HIS A 52 -3.22 27.83 -0.75
C HIS A 52 -4.37 28.72 -1.30
N HIS A 53 -4.12 29.51 -2.35
CA HIS A 53 -5.08 30.41 -3.00
C HIS A 53 -5.32 30.03 -4.47
N ASN A 54 -6.45 30.47 -5.04
CA ASN A 54 -6.79 30.24 -6.45
C ASN A 54 -5.82 31.02 -7.38
N GLU A 55 -5.64 30.52 -8.62
CA GLU A 55 -4.80 31.17 -9.64
C GLU A 55 -5.14 32.66 -9.80
N GLY A 56 -4.18 33.55 -9.53
CA GLY A 56 -4.31 35.01 -9.68
C GLY A 56 -3.95 35.84 -8.44
N GLU A 57 -3.81 35.22 -7.27
CA GLU A 57 -3.32 35.88 -6.03
C GLU A 57 -1.87 35.44 -5.77
N GLU A 58 -0.89 36.13 -6.36
CA GLU A 58 0.54 35.94 -6.08
C GLU A 58 0.93 36.56 -4.72
N GLU A 59 0.34 36.10 -3.63
CA GLU A 59 0.93 36.28 -2.29
C GLU A 59 1.71 35.03 -1.89
N GLU A 60 2.82 35.22 -1.17
CA GLU A 60 3.51 34.15 -0.46
C GLU A 60 2.51 33.34 0.38
N ASP A 61 2.73 32.03 0.45
CA ASP A 61 1.87 31.12 1.21
C ASP A 61 1.64 31.64 2.64
N PRO A 62 0.39 31.76 3.12
CA PRO A 62 0.11 32.29 4.46
C PRO A 62 0.85 31.55 5.58
N LEU A 63 1.13 30.25 5.39
CA LEU A 63 1.85 29.42 6.35
C LEU A 63 3.37 29.63 6.32
N SER A 64 3.89 30.33 5.32
CA SER A 64 5.31 30.71 5.23
C SER A 64 5.60 32.08 5.87
N LYS A 65 4.56 32.83 6.28
CA LYS A 65 4.73 34.15 6.90
C LYS A 65 5.37 34.01 8.30
N PRO A 66 6.19 34.96 8.75
CA PRO A 66 6.91 34.87 10.03
C PRO A 66 6.02 34.60 11.25
N ASP A 67 4.78 35.11 11.24
CA ASP A 67 3.81 34.89 12.32
C ASP A 67 3.37 33.42 12.47
N ALA A 68 3.56 32.60 11.43
CA ALA A 68 3.32 31.15 11.48
C ALA A 68 4.46 30.36 12.17
N SER A 69 5.66 30.94 12.30
CA SER A 69 6.84 30.25 12.87
C SER A 69 6.76 30.01 14.38
N GLY A 70 5.93 30.78 15.10
CA GLY A 70 5.62 30.57 16.52
C GLY A 70 4.26 29.92 16.76
N MET A 71 3.62 29.40 15.71
CA MET A 71 2.28 28.83 15.80
C MET A 71 2.32 27.47 16.51
N ASP A 72 1.34 27.27 17.37
CA ASP A 72 1.02 25.98 17.96
C ASP A 72 0.91 24.88 16.87
N LEU A 73 1.59 23.75 17.06
CA LEU A 73 1.66 22.69 16.04
C LEU A 73 0.28 22.16 15.65
N VAL A 74 -0.67 22.09 16.58
CA VAL A 74 -2.03 21.61 16.30
C VAL A 74 -2.78 22.64 15.47
N THR A 75 -2.68 23.92 15.83
CA THR A 75 -3.22 25.02 15.03
C THR A 75 -2.64 25.03 13.62
N PHE A 76 -1.32 24.83 13.49
CA PHE A 76 -0.64 24.76 12.20
C PHE A 76 -1.16 23.60 11.34
N ILE A 77 -1.23 22.39 11.90
CA ILE A 77 -1.76 21.21 11.18
C ILE A 77 -3.21 21.44 10.75
N ARG A 78 -4.04 22.07 11.60
CA ARG A 78 -5.43 22.40 11.24
C ARG A 78 -5.48 23.35 10.04
N GLN A 79 -4.75 24.46 10.08
CA GLN A 79 -4.72 25.45 8.98
C GLN A 79 -4.18 24.83 7.69
N LEU A 80 -3.12 24.03 7.77
CA LEU A 80 -2.58 23.29 6.65
C LEU A 80 -3.65 22.38 6.02
N ARG A 81 -4.38 21.62 6.83
CA ARG A 81 -5.42 20.70 6.34
C ARG A 81 -6.59 21.43 5.71
N GLU A 82 -7.04 22.54 6.30
CA GLU A 82 -8.14 23.36 5.79
C GLU A 82 -7.77 24.07 4.48
N GLY A 83 -6.59 24.71 4.45
CA GLY A 83 -6.13 25.49 3.31
C GLY A 83 -5.88 24.66 2.05
N TYR A 84 -5.42 23.42 2.22
CA TYR A 84 -5.06 22.55 1.11
C TYR A 84 -6.10 21.49 0.72
N ALA A 85 -7.21 21.37 1.46
CA ALA A 85 -8.24 20.37 1.16
C ALA A 85 -8.82 20.53 -0.25
N ASN A 86 -9.27 21.74 -0.61
CA ASN A 86 -9.86 22.02 -1.92
C ASN A 86 -8.81 21.99 -3.06
N PRO A 87 -7.64 22.66 -2.94
CA PRO A 87 -6.59 22.57 -3.95
C PRO A 87 -6.15 21.12 -4.24
N PHE A 88 -6.01 20.30 -3.20
CA PHE A 88 -5.69 18.88 -3.35
C PHE A 88 -6.80 18.14 -4.12
N ARG A 89 -8.06 18.36 -3.76
CA ARG A 89 -9.23 17.73 -4.39
C ARG A 89 -9.30 18.03 -5.89
N GLU A 90 -9.14 19.29 -6.29
CA GLU A 90 -9.17 19.68 -7.70
C GLU A 90 -7.95 19.13 -8.47
N SER A 91 -6.76 19.16 -7.87
CA SER A 91 -5.56 18.55 -8.47
C SER A 91 -5.73 17.06 -8.69
N LEU A 92 -6.28 16.33 -7.70
CA LEU A 92 -6.54 14.90 -7.81
C LEU A 92 -7.54 14.59 -8.94
N LYS A 93 -8.61 15.38 -9.04
CA LYS A 93 -9.62 15.25 -10.09
C LYS A 93 -9.04 15.50 -11.49
N ALA A 94 -8.15 16.48 -11.64
CA ALA A 94 -7.46 16.74 -12.89
C ALA A 94 -6.54 15.57 -13.30
N GLU A 95 -5.79 15.02 -12.35
CA GLU A 95 -4.91 13.86 -12.60
C GLU A 95 -5.70 12.62 -13.01
N VAL A 96 -6.85 12.34 -12.38
CA VAL A 96 -7.71 11.21 -12.76
C VAL A 96 -8.43 11.45 -14.10
N GLY A 97 -8.81 12.70 -14.39
CA GLY A 97 -9.54 13.08 -15.60
C GLY A 97 -8.68 13.20 -16.87
N GLY A 98 -7.36 13.32 -16.74
CA GLY A 98 -6.42 13.61 -17.83
C GLY A 98 -6.13 12.48 -18.83
N GLY A 99 -6.75 11.30 -18.67
CA GLY A 99 -6.59 10.16 -19.58
C GLY A 99 -5.54 9.13 -19.17
N GLU A 100 -4.59 9.48 -18.29
CA GLU A 100 -3.75 8.52 -17.57
C GLU A 100 -4.54 8.00 -16.35
N ARG A 101 -4.79 6.69 -16.27
CA ARG A 101 -5.58 6.11 -15.18
C ARG A 101 -4.74 6.03 -13.90
N ALA A 102 -4.80 7.07 -13.07
CA ALA A 102 -4.30 6.99 -11.70
C ALA A 102 -4.97 5.80 -10.99
N CYS A 103 -4.17 4.81 -10.59
CA CYS A 103 -4.68 3.56 -10.03
C CYS A 103 -4.89 3.62 -8.52
N CYS A 104 -4.18 4.50 -7.81
CA CYS A 104 -4.29 4.57 -6.36
C CYS A 104 -3.79 5.92 -5.85
N LEU A 105 -4.48 6.47 -4.84
CA LEU A 105 -3.95 7.55 -4.02
C LEU A 105 -3.18 6.94 -2.85
N VAL A 106 -1.91 7.31 -2.69
CA VAL A 106 -1.19 7.11 -1.42
C VAL A 106 -1.06 8.46 -0.75
N SER A 107 -1.68 8.65 0.42
CA SER A 107 -1.60 9.90 1.19
C SER A 107 -1.06 9.66 2.60
N ASP A 108 -0.40 10.69 3.13
CA ASP A 108 0.02 10.70 4.53
C ASP A 108 -1.19 10.63 5.47
N VAL A 109 -1.06 9.86 6.54
CA VAL A 109 -2.12 9.63 7.53
C VAL A 109 -2.62 10.92 8.19
N VAL A 110 -1.77 11.94 8.33
CA VAL A 110 -2.12 13.22 8.99
C VAL A 110 -3.18 14.01 8.21
N TRP A 111 -3.28 13.83 6.90
CA TRP A 111 -4.39 14.43 6.13
C TRP A 111 -5.74 13.87 6.56
N GLY A 112 -5.76 12.62 7.04
CA GLY A 112 -6.93 11.95 7.58
C GLY A 112 -8.01 11.70 6.52
N ARG A 113 -9.28 11.73 6.95
CA ARG A 113 -10.43 11.33 6.13
C ARG A 113 -10.70 12.25 4.93
N THR A 114 -10.22 13.50 4.93
CA THR A 114 -10.42 14.43 3.81
C THR A 114 -9.86 13.87 2.49
N THR A 115 -8.73 13.17 2.55
CA THR A 115 -8.14 12.52 1.38
C THR A 115 -8.89 11.26 0.95
N GLU A 116 -9.60 10.59 1.86
CA GLU A 116 -10.50 9.48 1.49
C GLU A 116 -11.67 10.00 0.67
N VAL A 117 -12.34 11.05 1.16
CA VAL A 117 -13.49 11.65 0.48
C VAL A 117 -13.10 12.10 -0.93
N ALA A 118 -11.96 12.78 -1.08
CA ALA A 118 -11.47 13.19 -2.38
C ALA A 118 -11.18 12.00 -3.31
N ALA A 119 -10.70 10.87 -2.79
CA ALA A 119 -10.47 9.66 -3.56
C ALA A 119 -11.77 8.97 -3.99
N GLU A 120 -12.77 8.91 -3.10
CA GLU A 120 -14.12 8.38 -3.38
C GLU A 120 -14.81 9.17 -4.51
N GLU A 121 -14.72 10.50 -4.48
CA GLU A 121 -15.34 11.38 -5.48
C GLU A 121 -14.82 11.18 -6.90
N VAL A 122 -13.54 10.79 -7.03
CA VAL A 122 -12.90 10.51 -8.33
C VAL A 122 -12.85 9.01 -8.63
N GLY A 123 -13.41 8.18 -7.76
CA GLY A 123 -13.48 6.72 -7.95
C GLY A 123 -12.11 6.04 -7.95
N ILE A 124 -11.20 6.43 -7.05
CA ILE A 124 -9.92 5.73 -6.83
C ILE A 124 -9.80 5.23 -5.39
N ARG A 125 -9.08 4.11 -5.18
CA ARG A 125 -8.77 3.64 -3.83
C ARG A 125 -7.66 4.47 -3.21
N ARG A 126 -7.79 4.68 -1.89
CA ARG A 126 -6.73 5.28 -1.09
C ARG A 126 -6.02 4.24 -0.24
N MET A 127 -4.69 4.27 -0.28
CA MET A 127 -3.80 3.66 0.69
C MET A 127 -3.25 4.76 1.59
N VAL A 128 -3.10 4.46 2.88
CA VAL A 128 -2.55 5.39 3.86
C VAL A 128 -1.08 5.05 4.10
N LEU A 129 -0.21 6.04 4.03
CA LEU A 129 1.15 5.92 4.51
C LEU A 129 1.25 6.44 5.94
N THR A 130 1.83 5.64 6.82
CA THR A 130 2.19 6.06 8.18
C THR A 130 3.70 6.15 8.33
N THR A 131 4.13 7.25 8.95
CA THR A 131 5.53 7.64 9.09
C THR A 131 6.00 7.59 10.54
N SER A 132 5.14 7.12 11.45
CA SER A 132 5.42 6.79 12.85
C SER A 132 5.54 5.28 13.06
N GLY A 133 5.95 4.83 14.25
CA GLY A 133 5.90 3.40 14.63
C GLY A 133 4.48 2.92 14.87
N VAL A 134 4.24 1.61 14.71
CA VAL A 134 2.92 0.98 14.92
C VAL A 134 2.48 1.18 16.37
N ALA A 135 3.40 0.98 17.33
CA ALA A 135 3.14 1.23 18.75
C ALA A 135 2.62 2.64 19.02
N SER A 136 3.28 3.63 18.42
CA SER A 136 2.94 5.04 18.57
C SER A 136 1.60 5.40 17.95
N PHE A 137 1.29 4.84 16.78
CA PHE A 137 -0.04 4.99 16.20
C PHE A 137 -1.13 4.37 17.05
N CYS A 138 -0.91 3.18 17.63
CA CYS A 138 -1.87 2.57 18.55
C CYS A 138 -2.09 3.46 19.79
N ALA A 139 -1.04 4.10 20.31
CA ALA A 139 -1.17 5.05 21.40
C ALA A 139 -2.02 6.27 21.00
N PHE A 140 -1.85 6.81 19.78
CA PHE A 140 -2.74 7.85 19.25
C PHE A 140 -4.18 7.36 19.06
N ALA A 141 -4.38 6.17 18.50
CA ALA A 141 -5.70 5.59 18.30
C ALA A 141 -6.47 5.36 19.60
N ALA A 142 -5.76 5.11 20.70
CA ALA A 142 -6.33 4.96 22.02
C ALA A 142 -6.66 6.28 22.72
N TYR A 143 -6.43 7.46 22.12
CA TYR A 143 -6.71 8.75 22.77
C TYR A 143 -8.10 8.85 23.42
N PRO A 144 -9.20 8.44 22.76
CA PRO A 144 -10.52 8.41 23.39
C PRO A 144 -10.55 7.56 24.67
N LEU A 145 -10.00 6.34 24.61
CA LEU A 145 -9.91 5.43 25.75
C LEU A 145 -9.04 5.99 26.88
N LEU A 146 -7.92 6.63 26.54
CA LEU A 146 -6.99 7.24 27.49
C LEU A 146 -7.63 8.42 28.23
N ARG A 147 -8.51 9.18 27.57
CA ARG A 147 -9.33 10.23 28.23
C ARG A 147 -10.37 9.62 29.15
N ASP A 148 -11.10 8.61 28.68
CA ASP A 148 -12.15 7.94 29.45
C ASP A 148 -11.59 7.30 30.74
N LYS A 149 -10.35 6.80 30.68
CA LYS A 149 -9.61 6.25 31.84
C LYS A 149 -8.78 7.28 32.61
N HIS A 150 -8.89 8.56 32.25
CA HIS A 150 -8.22 9.69 32.92
C HIS A 150 -6.69 9.59 32.93
N TYR A 151 -6.09 8.91 31.95
CA TYR A 151 -4.65 8.98 31.71
C TYR A 151 -4.26 10.30 31.02
N LEU A 152 -5.19 10.87 30.24
CA LEU A 152 -5.05 12.20 29.64
C LEU A 152 -6.08 13.18 30.26
N PRO A 153 -5.69 14.43 30.56
CA PRO A 153 -4.31 14.95 30.50
C PRO A 153 -3.41 14.30 31.55
N ILE A 154 -2.10 14.21 31.25
CA ILE A 154 -1.11 13.60 32.13
C ILE A 154 -1.04 14.37 33.45
N GLN A 155 -1.00 13.62 34.56
CA GLN A 155 -0.84 14.18 35.91
C GLN A 155 0.50 13.73 36.50
N ASP A 156 1.24 14.65 37.11
CA ASP A 156 2.57 14.39 37.67
C ASP A 156 2.60 13.26 38.70
N SER A 157 1.51 13.10 39.46
CA SER A 157 1.37 12.05 40.49
C SER A 157 1.28 10.64 39.91
N ARG A 158 1.01 10.48 38.61
CA ARG A 158 0.74 9.21 37.93
C ARG A 158 1.77 8.85 36.87
N LEU A 159 2.85 9.62 36.73
CA LEU A 159 3.81 9.50 35.61
C LEU A 159 4.36 8.08 35.41
N ASP A 160 4.66 7.37 36.49
CA ASP A 160 5.22 6.01 36.45
C ASP A 160 4.17 4.90 36.49
N GLU A 161 2.87 5.24 36.55
CA GLU A 161 1.79 4.26 36.48
C GLU A 161 1.76 3.60 35.09
N LEU A 162 1.57 2.28 35.06
CA LEU A 162 1.42 1.53 33.82
C LEU A 162 0.05 1.82 33.18
N VAL A 163 0.04 2.07 31.88
CA VAL A 163 -1.17 2.15 31.07
C VAL A 163 -1.56 0.72 30.70
N THR A 164 -2.51 0.15 31.43
CA THR A 164 -2.82 -1.29 31.36
C THR A 164 -3.34 -1.75 30.00
N GLU A 165 -3.89 -0.83 29.21
CA GLU A 165 -4.45 -1.04 27.88
C GLU A 165 -3.38 -1.03 26.80
N LEU A 166 -2.23 -0.39 27.06
CA LEU A 166 -1.14 -0.21 26.11
C LEU A 166 0.21 -0.57 26.74
N PRO A 167 0.40 -1.79 27.28
CA PRO A 167 1.72 -2.18 27.78
C PRO A 167 2.74 -2.14 26.64
N PRO A 168 4.00 -1.74 26.90
CA PRO A 168 4.60 -1.44 28.21
C PRO A 168 4.57 0.06 28.59
N LEU A 169 3.66 0.86 28.02
CA LEU A 169 3.65 2.31 28.23
C LEU A 169 3.27 2.66 29.66
N ARG A 170 3.99 3.64 30.22
CA ARG A 170 3.59 4.37 31.43
C ARG A 170 2.89 5.65 31.03
N VAL A 171 2.20 6.29 31.98
CA VAL A 171 1.48 7.54 31.71
C VAL A 171 2.40 8.61 31.12
N LYS A 172 3.64 8.73 31.61
CA LYS A 172 4.63 9.68 31.07
C LYS A 172 5.09 9.37 29.64
N ASP A 173 4.94 8.12 29.20
CA ASP A 173 5.36 7.65 27.87
C ASP A 173 4.29 7.93 26.81
N LEU A 174 3.07 8.29 27.22
CA LEU A 174 1.98 8.59 26.30
C LEU A 174 2.36 9.75 25.36
N PRO A 175 1.83 9.76 24.13
CA PRO A 175 2.10 10.84 23.20
C PRO A 175 1.63 12.18 23.78
N VAL A 176 2.48 13.20 23.72
CA VAL A 176 2.14 14.56 24.18
C VAL A 176 2.47 15.54 23.08
N MET A 177 1.47 16.33 22.72
CA MET A 177 1.65 17.58 21.99
C MET A 177 1.18 18.68 22.91
N GLU A 178 2.13 19.51 23.37
CA GLU A 178 1.79 20.72 24.12
C GLU A 178 1.00 21.63 23.19
N THR A 179 -0.23 21.95 23.58
CA THR A 179 -1.10 22.77 22.74
C THR A 179 -2.08 23.60 23.55
N ASN A 180 -2.41 24.77 23.04
CA ASN A 180 -3.50 25.60 23.55
C ASN A 180 -4.88 25.15 23.04
N GLU A 181 -4.93 24.20 22.09
CA GLU A 181 -6.16 23.68 21.46
C GLU A 181 -6.32 22.15 21.69
N PRO A 182 -6.42 21.65 22.94
CA PRO A 182 -6.45 20.21 23.22
C PRO A 182 -7.64 19.49 22.58
N GLU A 183 -8.80 20.14 22.47
CA GLU A 183 -9.96 19.56 21.78
C GLU A 183 -9.76 19.43 20.26
N GLU A 184 -8.98 20.34 19.65
CA GLU A 184 -8.62 20.21 18.25
C GLU A 184 -7.59 19.10 18.03
N LEU A 185 -6.64 18.94 18.97
CA LEU A 185 -5.71 17.81 18.94
C LEU A 185 -6.48 16.47 18.90
N TYR A 186 -7.50 16.32 19.74
CA TYR A 186 -8.34 15.10 19.73
C TYR A 186 -9.07 14.93 18.40
N ARG A 187 -9.57 16.01 17.79
CA ARG A 187 -10.22 15.96 16.47
C ARG A 187 -9.26 15.55 15.36
N VAL A 188 -8.04 16.09 15.35
CA VAL A 188 -6.99 15.75 14.39
C VAL A 188 -6.62 14.27 14.53
N VAL A 189 -6.36 13.80 15.76
CA VAL A 189 -6.02 12.39 16.04
C VAL A 189 -7.16 11.46 15.62
N ASN A 190 -8.40 11.76 16.00
CA ASN A 190 -9.54 10.94 15.60
C ASN A 190 -9.72 10.93 14.08
N ASN A 191 -9.56 12.07 13.40
CA ASN A 191 -9.69 12.13 11.95
C ASN A 191 -8.59 11.34 11.23
N MET A 192 -7.36 11.37 11.76
CA MET A 192 -6.25 10.55 11.31
C MET A 192 -6.55 9.05 11.42
N VAL A 193 -7.07 8.62 12.58
CA VAL A 193 -7.42 7.21 12.88
C VAL A 193 -8.58 6.73 12.01
N GLU A 194 -9.64 7.52 11.89
CA GLU A 194 -10.79 7.20 11.04
C GLU A 194 -10.40 7.19 9.56
N GLY A 195 -9.50 8.09 9.14
CA GLY A 195 -8.87 8.03 7.82
C GLY A 195 -8.11 6.73 7.63
N ALA A 196 -7.31 6.28 8.59
CA ALA A 196 -6.62 4.99 8.47
C ALA A 196 -7.62 3.81 8.32
N LYS A 197 -8.70 3.80 9.11
CA LYS A 197 -9.75 2.76 9.07
C LYS A 197 -10.56 2.75 7.78
N SER A 198 -10.82 3.91 7.18
CA SER A 198 -11.59 4.00 5.93
C SER A 198 -10.78 3.61 4.69
N SER A 199 -9.47 3.49 4.82
CA SER A 199 -8.58 3.23 3.69
C SER A 199 -8.66 1.79 3.18
N SER A 200 -8.19 1.57 1.95
CA SER A 200 -8.03 0.23 1.38
C SER A 200 -6.84 -0.54 1.94
N GLY A 201 -5.99 0.11 2.72
CA GLY A 201 -4.77 -0.48 3.28
C GLY A 201 -3.83 0.56 3.86
N ILE A 202 -3.08 0.15 4.86
CA ILE A 202 -2.11 0.99 5.57
C ILE A 202 -0.71 0.46 5.29
N ILE A 203 0.11 1.31 4.70
CA ILE A 203 1.51 1.08 4.39
C ILE A 203 2.33 1.62 5.55
N TRP A 204 3.15 0.76 6.14
CA TRP A 204 3.94 1.10 7.31
C TRP A 204 5.43 1.04 6.98
N ASN A 205 6.16 2.11 7.29
CA ASN A 205 7.62 2.07 7.29
C ASN A 205 8.09 1.35 8.56
N THR A 206 7.95 0.03 8.62
CA THR A 206 8.47 -0.85 9.69
C THR A 206 8.64 -2.25 9.12
N PHE A 207 9.31 -3.15 9.83
CA PHE A 207 9.42 -4.55 9.44
C PHE A 207 8.74 -5.47 10.45
N GLU A 208 8.20 -6.60 9.97
CA GLU A 208 7.36 -7.49 10.77
C GLU A 208 8.01 -7.85 12.11
N ASP A 209 9.26 -8.31 12.12
CA ASP A 209 9.92 -8.79 13.34
C ASP A 209 10.04 -7.72 14.46
N LEU A 210 10.09 -6.42 14.11
CA LEU A 210 10.23 -5.33 15.09
C LEU A 210 8.95 -5.08 15.89
N GLU A 211 7.79 -5.15 15.22
CA GLU A 211 6.49 -4.73 15.76
C GLU A 211 5.39 -5.80 15.59
N ARG A 212 5.75 -7.05 15.30
CA ARG A 212 4.83 -8.16 14.93
C ARG A 212 3.62 -8.28 15.84
N ILE A 213 3.86 -8.28 17.15
CA ILE A 213 2.82 -8.49 18.16
C ILE A 213 1.78 -7.38 18.05
N ILE A 214 2.22 -6.13 17.90
CA ILE A 214 1.35 -4.96 17.80
C ILE A 214 0.56 -4.98 16.50
N VAL A 215 1.22 -5.31 15.39
CA VAL A 215 0.59 -5.43 14.06
C VAL A 215 -0.52 -6.47 14.09
N LEU A 216 -0.27 -7.65 14.67
CA LEU A 216 -1.25 -8.73 14.74
C LEU A 216 -2.40 -8.42 15.73
N MET A 217 -2.09 -7.90 16.92
CA MET A 217 -3.08 -7.75 17.99
C MET A 217 -4.07 -6.61 17.79
N ASN A 218 -3.67 -5.50 17.17
CA ASN A 218 -4.53 -4.31 17.07
C ASN A 218 -5.20 -4.19 15.70
N PHE A 219 -4.46 -4.43 14.61
CA PHE A 219 -5.01 -4.11 13.28
C PHE A 219 -5.86 -5.22 12.66
N SER A 220 -5.55 -6.48 12.93
CA SER A 220 -6.34 -7.60 12.40
C SER A 220 -7.71 -7.75 13.07
N THR A 221 -7.83 -7.31 14.32
CA THR A 221 -9.02 -7.46 15.18
C THR A 221 -9.83 -6.16 15.29
N GLU A 222 -9.19 -5.01 15.49
CA GLU A 222 -9.90 -3.74 15.75
C GLU A 222 -10.09 -2.88 14.50
N PHE A 223 -9.08 -2.80 13.62
CA PHE A 223 -9.12 -1.92 12.45
C PHE A 223 -9.73 -2.57 11.22
N GLN A 224 -9.63 -3.90 11.07
CA GLN A 224 -10.13 -4.64 9.89
C GLN A 224 -9.59 -4.14 8.54
N VAL A 225 -8.45 -3.42 8.55
CA VAL A 225 -7.77 -2.91 7.36
C VAL A 225 -6.50 -3.72 7.10
N LEU A 226 -6.15 -3.89 5.81
CA LEU A 226 -4.89 -4.54 5.42
C LEU A 226 -3.69 -3.70 5.87
N VAL A 227 -2.75 -4.31 6.57
CA VAL A 227 -1.49 -3.65 6.99
C VAL A 227 -0.31 -4.23 6.22
N PHE A 228 0.52 -3.35 5.70
CA PHE A 228 1.71 -3.68 4.92
C PHE A 228 2.95 -3.11 5.63
N PRO A 229 3.59 -3.87 6.55
CA PRO A 229 4.89 -3.50 7.11
C PRO A 229 5.97 -3.79 6.06
N VAL A 230 6.30 -2.76 5.27
CA VAL A 230 7.17 -2.86 4.09
C VAL A 230 8.50 -2.16 4.30
N GLY A 231 8.73 -1.57 5.46
CA GLY A 231 9.98 -0.88 5.79
C GLY A 231 11.15 -1.82 6.10
N PRO A 232 12.32 -1.25 6.38
CA PRO A 232 12.65 0.17 6.21
C PRO A 232 12.79 0.57 4.73
N PHE A 233 12.09 1.61 4.28
CA PHE A 233 12.03 1.97 2.85
C PHE A 233 13.40 2.27 2.23
N TYR A 234 14.26 2.99 2.96
CA TYR A 234 15.56 3.42 2.44
C TYR A 234 16.49 2.25 2.06
N LYS A 235 16.29 1.06 2.63
CA LYS A 235 17.08 -0.14 2.33
C LYS A 235 16.60 -0.95 1.12
N HIS A 236 15.39 -0.71 0.61
CA HIS A 236 14.96 -1.30 -0.67
C HIS A 236 15.76 -0.73 -1.85
N SER A 237 16.50 0.36 -1.62
CA SER A 237 17.09 1.21 -2.65
C SER A 237 18.61 1.29 -2.64
N GLU A 238 19.34 0.24 -2.23
CA GLU A 238 20.82 0.24 -2.22
C GLU A 238 21.48 0.62 -3.58
N ASN A 239 20.73 0.69 -4.69
CA ASN A 239 21.19 1.16 -6.01
C ASN A 239 20.60 2.51 -6.48
N ILE A 240 19.89 3.28 -5.63
CA ILE A 240 19.05 4.43 -6.07
C ILE A 240 19.18 5.64 -5.13
N LEU A 241 20.41 5.96 -4.70
CA LEU A 241 20.72 7.30 -4.17
C LEU A 241 21.47 8.09 -5.26
N PRO A 242 21.08 9.35 -5.55
CA PRO A 242 21.90 10.21 -6.38
C PRO A 242 23.29 10.32 -5.73
N THR A 243 24.32 9.93 -6.46
CA THR A 243 25.73 9.92 -6.04
C THR A 243 26.35 11.31 -5.88
N THR A 244 25.56 12.39 -5.98
CA THR A 244 26.03 13.75 -5.79
C THR A 244 26.05 14.09 -4.31
N LYS A 245 27.15 13.74 -3.64
CA LYS A 245 27.47 14.23 -2.31
C LYS A 245 27.67 15.75 -2.36
N ASN A 246 27.06 16.48 -1.43
CA ASN A 246 27.32 17.91 -1.31
C ASN A 246 28.71 18.14 -0.71
N LYS A 247 29.29 19.32 -0.92
CA LYS A 247 30.62 19.66 -0.37
C LYS A 247 30.70 19.48 1.15
N GLU A 248 29.61 19.76 1.87
CA GLU A 248 29.52 19.60 3.34
C GLU A 248 29.53 18.11 3.77
N ASP A 249 28.96 17.21 2.96
CA ASP A 249 28.99 15.76 3.21
C ASP A 249 30.42 15.22 3.11
N HIS A 250 31.22 15.72 2.17
CA HIS A 250 32.63 15.37 2.04
C HIS A 250 33.45 15.78 3.28
N VAL A 251 33.24 17.00 3.79
CA VAL A 251 33.97 17.49 4.98
C VAL A 251 33.62 16.68 6.22
N THR A 252 32.34 16.33 6.40
CA THR A 252 31.87 15.49 7.53
C THR A 252 32.44 14.08 7.44
N THR A 253 32.39 13.47 6.25
CA THR A 253 32.95 12.13 6.02
C THR A 253 34.46 12.10 6.29
N ASP A 254 35.20 13.10 5.81
CA ASP A 254 36.66 13.20 6.03
C ASP A 254 37.02 13.41 7.50
N TRP A 255 36.18 14.09 8.26
CA TRP A 255 36.37 14.22 9.70
C TRP A 255 36.09 12.90 10.43
N LEU A 256 35.02 12.18 10.07
CA LEU A 256 34.68 10.88 10.63
C LEU A 256 35.76 9.82 10.34
N ASN A 257 36.35 9.84 9.14
CA ASN A 257 37.45 8.94 8.74
C ASN A 257 38.71 9.08 9.61
N LYS A 258 38.87 10.20 10.34
CA LYS A 258 40.01 10.46 11.23
C LYS A 258 39.77 10.00 12.68
N GLN A 259 38.56 9.55 13.00
CA GLN A 259 38.19 9.13 14.35
C GLN A 259 38.33 7.61 14.51
N ASP A 260 38.60 7.17 15.74
CA ASP A 260 38.68 5.76 16.03
C ASP A 260 37.29 5.09 15.91
N PRO A 261 37.22 3.79 15.53
CA PRO A 261 35.95 3.07 15.42
C PRO A 261 35.12 3.11 16.70
N ARG A 262 33.80 3.33 16.56
CA ARG A 262 32.82 3.36 17.65
C ARG A 262 33.13 4.36 18.78
N THR A 263 33.79 5.47 18.47
CA THR A 263 34.13 6.51 19.45
C THR A 263 33.32 7.79 19.31
N VAL A 264 32.72 8.03 18.14
CA VAL A 264 31.98 9.26 17.86
C VAL A 264 30.56 9.15 18.41
N VAL A 265 30.16 10.16 19.19
CA VAL A 265 28.75 10.39 19.54
C VAL A 265 28.13 11.26 18.46
N TYR A 266 27.21 10.69 17.68
CA TYR A 266 26.40 11.46 16.74
C TYR A 266 25.20 12.05 17.48
N VAL A 267 24.91 13.34 17.30
CA VAL A 267 23.83 14.05 18.01
C VAL A 267 22.94 14.75 16.98
N SER A 268 21.65 14.40 16.97
CA SER A 268 20.63 15.02 16.12
C SER A 268 19.25 14.91 16.73
N PHE A 269 18.57 16.05 16.88
CA PHE A 269 17.21 16.13 17.43
C PHE A 269 16.13 16.30 16.35
N GLY A 270 16.43 15.88 15.13
CA GLY A 270 15.48 15.90 14.01
C GLY A 270 15.23 17.30 13.42
N SER A 271 14.24 17.38 12.55
CA SER A 271 13.99 18.56 11.71
C SER A 271 13.11 19.64 12.35
N LEU A 272 12.45 19.36 13.48
CA LEU A 272 11.42 20.23 14.06
C LEU A 272 11.61 20.56 15.55
N ALA A 273 12.49 19.86 16.29
CA ALA A 273 12.53 19.99 17.74
C ALA A 273 13.29 21.23 18.22
N ASP A 274 12.57 22.25 18.69
CA ASP A 274 13.16 23.44 19.30
C ASP A 274 13.69 23.16 20.70
N ILE A 275 14.80 23.82 21.03
CA ILE A 275 15.53 23.64 22.29
C ILE A 275 15.68 25.01 22.95
N GLU A 276 15.43 25.07 24.26
CA GLU A 276 15.66 26.30 25.00
C GLU A 276 17.15 26.65 25.00
N GLU A 277 17.50 27.94 24.98
CA GLU A 277 18.91 28.37 25.00
C GLU A 277 19.69 27.75 26.18
N LYS A 278 19.04 27.63 27.34
CA LYS A 278 19.62 26.97 28.51
C LYS A 278 19.95 25.50 28.24
N GLU A 279 19.01 24.74 27.69
CA GLU A 279 19.21 23.32 27.34
C GLU A 279 20.31 23.16 26.28
N PHE A 280 20.31 24.05 25.27
CA PHE A 280 21.34 24.09 24.23
C PHE A 280 22.75 24.30 24.82
N LEU A 281 22.89 25.22 25.77
CA LEU A 281 24.13 25.46 26.48
C LEU A 281 24.57 24.27 27.34
N GLU A 282 23.65 23.61 28.06
CA GLU A 282 23.96 22.42 28.84
C GLU A 282 24.42 21.25 27.94
N ILE A 283 23.81 21.07 26.77
CA ILE A 283 24.24 20.10 25.74
C ILE A 283 25.65 20.43 25.25
N ALA A 284 25.90 21.68 24.85
CA ALA A 284 27.20 22.13 24.36
C ALA A 284 28.31 21.90 25.40
N TRP A 285 28.09 22.32 26.65
CA TRP A 285 29.05 22.12 27.73
C TRP A 285 29.22 20.65 28.09
N GLY A 286 28.15 19.87 28.12
CA GLY A 286 28.19 18.43 28.36
C GLY A 286 29.06 17.72 27.35
N LEU A 287 28.79 17.92 26.05
CA LEU A 287 29.56 17.34 24.94
C LEU A 287 31.04 17.71 25.03
N ARG A 288 31.36 19.00 25.18
CA ARG A 288 32.74 19.48 25.33
C ARG A 288 33.45 18.79 26.50
N ASN A 289 32.80 18.69 27.66
CA ASN A 289 33.44 18.23 28.88
C ASN A 289 33.78 16.73 28.83
N THR A 290 33.06 15.92 28.06
CA THR A 290 33.38 14.48 27.88
C THR A 290 34.78 14.26 27.32
N LYS A 291 35.28 15.19 26.47
CA LYS A 291 36.49 15.04 25.66
C LYS A 291 36.44 13.86 24.67
N GLN A 292 35.27 13.29 24.41
CA GLN A 292 35.03 12.28 23.39
C GLN A 292 34.76 12.95 22.02
N PRO A 293 35.03 12.26 20.90
CA PRO A 293 34.63 12.73 19.59
C PRO A 293 33.10 12.89 19.49
N PHE A 294 32.61 14.00 18.96
CA PHE A 294 31.18 14.18 18.70
C PHE A 294 30.90 14.91 17.39
N LEU A 295 29.81 14.52 16.73
CA LEU A 295 29.26 15.20 15.57
C LEU A 295 27.85 15.68 15.94
N TRP A 296 27.65 16.99 16.04
CA TRP A 296 26.37 17.57 16.46
C TRP A 296 25.73 18.38 15.33
N VAL A 297 24.52 17.96 14.94
CA VAL A 297 23.68 18.70 14.01
C VAL A 297 22.90 19.77 14.77
N VAL A 298 23.21 21.03 14.49
CA VAL A 298 22.50 22.21 14.98
C VAL A 298 21.89 22.90 13.78
N ARG A 299 20.57 22.75 13.59
CA ARG A 299 19.88 23.42 12.48
C ARG A 299 19.75 24.92 12.74
N PRO A 300 19.69 25.75 11.68
CA PRO A 300 19.27 27.13 11.82
C PRO A 300 17.92 27.25 12.54
N GLY A 301 17.79 28.22 13.45
CA GLY A 301 16.55 28.41 14.23
C GLY A 301 16.28 27.35 15.31
N MET A 302 17.21 26.43 15.60
CA MET A 302 17.02 25.42 16.66
C MET A 302 16.79 26.04 18.04
N VAL A 303 17.46 27.16 18.32
CA VAL A 303 17.26 27.99 19.51
C VAL A 303 16.53 29.25 19.07
N GLN A 304 15.41 29.54 19.73
CA GLN A 304 14.54 30.66 19.36
C GLN A 304 15.32 31.98 19.33
N GLY A 305 15.22 32.71 18.21
CA GLY A 305 15.90 34.00 18.02
C GLY A 305 17.37 33.90 17.60
N THR A 306 17.87 32.70 17.26
CA THR A 306 19.23 32.49 16.75
C THR A 306 19.22 31.94 15.32
N GLU A 307 20.18 32.36 14.52
CA GLU A 307 20.33 31.87 13.14
C GLU A 307 21.10 30.54 13.09
N TRP A 308 22.02 30.28 14.04
CA TRP A 308 22.71 29.02 14.16
C TRP A 308 23.40 28.81 15.53
N LEU A 309 24.55 29.47 15.75
CA LEU A 309 25.46 29.21 16.89
C LEU A 309 25.68 30.45 17.76
N GLU A 310 24.90 31.51 17.59
CA GLU A 310 25.08 32.79 18.28
C GLU A 310 24.95 32.65 19.81
N SER A 311 24.17 31.67 20.29
CA SER A 311 24.09 31.35 21.72
C SER A 311 25.33 30.66 22.28
N LEU A 312 26.25 30.14 21.45
CA LEU A 312 27.48 29.53 21.95
C LEU A 312 28.44 30.60 22.51
N PRO A 313 29.11 30.34 23.64
CA PRO A 313 30.11 31.25 24.19
C PRO A 313 31.26 31.53 23.22
N CYS A 314 31.80 32.75 23.24
CA CYS A 314 32.98 33.10 22.48
C CYS A 314 34.15 32.12 22.77
N GLY A 315 34.82 31.66 21.72
CA GLY A 315 35.90 30.69 21.83
C GLY A 315 35.44 29.22 21.91
N PHE A 316 34.14 28.91 21.85
CA PHE A 316 33.65 27.54 22.03
C PHE A 316 34.17 26.58 20.95
N LEU A 317 34.15 26.99 19.67
CA LEU A 317 34.58 26.16 18.54
C LEU A 317 36.09 25.87 18.59
N GLU A 318 36.89 26.86 19.00
CA GLU A 318 38.34 26.70 19.21
C GLU A 318 38.62 25.73 20.37
N ASN A 319 37.78 25.77 21.41
CA ASN A 319 37.93 24.93 22.59
C ASN A 319 37.59 23.45 22.35
N ILE A 320 36.67 23.13 21.44
CA ILE A 320 36.35 21.73 21.06
C ILE A 320 37.39 21.16 20.08
N GLY A 321 38.06 22.02 19.30
CA GLY A 321 39.14 21.65 18.40
C GLY A 321 38.75 20.53 17.42
N GLN A 322 39.66 19.59 17.16
CA GLN A 322 39.41 18.47 16.24
C GLN A 322 38.49 17.37 16.81
N LYS A 323 38.08 17.48 18.08
CA LYS A 323 37.25 16.47 18.75
C LYS A 323 35.74 16.69 18.54
N GLY A 324 35.33 17.90 18.20
CA GLY A 324 33.92 18.20 17.96
C GLY A 324 33.73 18.75 16.55
N GLN A 325 32.67 18.30 15.88
CA GLN A 325 32.22 18.91 14.65
C GLN A 325 30.75 19.33 14.82
N ILE A 326 30.44 20.60 14.56
CA ILE A 326 29.08 21.14 14.60
C ILE A 326 28.71 21.57 13.19
N VAL A 327 27.57 21.08 12.70
CA VAL A 327 27.12 21.27 11.30
C VAL A 327 25.63 21.58 11.26
N LYS A 328 25.18 22.21 10.16
CA LYS A 328 23.76 22.55 9.97
C LYS A 328 22.91 21.34 9.56
N TRP A 329 23.49 20.47 8.74
CA TRP A 329 22.83 19.29 8.20
C TRP A 329 23.87 18.23 7.82
N VAL A 330 23.45 16.97 7.73
CA VAL A 330 24.27 15.83 7.26
C VAL A 330 23.39 14.83 6.50
N ASN A 331 24.01 14.05 5.62
CA ASN A 331 23.42 12.76 5.24
C ASN A 331 23.46 11.79 6.42
N GLN A 332 22.39 11.78 7.23
CA GLN A 332 22.29 10.97 8.45
C GLN A 332 22.46 9.47 8.20
N LEU A 333 21.98 8.96 7.07
CA LEU A 333 22.14 7.54 6.69
C LEU A 333 23.62 7.17 6.55
N GLU A 334 24.41 8.02 5.88
CA GLU A 334 25.85 7.81 5.73
C GLU A 334 26.59 7.92 7.07
N VAL A 335 26.20 8.87 7.92
CA VAL A 335 26.79 9.03 9.25
C VAL A 335 26.52 7.80 10.13
N LEU A 336 25.27 7.33 10.20
CA LEU A 336 24.91 6.17 11.01
C LEU A 336 25.55 4.87 10.49
N ALA A 337 25.78 4.75 9.19
CA ALA A 337 26.50 3.63 8.60
C ALA A 337 28.04 3.70 8.82
N HIS A 338 28.57 4.85 9.26
CA HIS A 338 30.00 5.06 9.37
C HIS A 338 30.62 4.32 10.59
N PRO A 339 31.71 3.54 10.43
CA PRO A 339 32.30 2.72 11.50
C PRO A 339 32.77 3.50 12.75
N ALA A 340 33.06 4.79 12.60
CA ALA A 340 33.46 5.67 13.70
C ALA A 340 32.32 5.98 14.68
N VAL A 341 31.06 5.92 14.24
CA VAL A 341 29.90 6.24 15.09
C VAL A 341 29.67 5.13 16.10
N GLY A 342 29.75 5.48 17.39
CA GLY A 342 29.64 4.56 18.51
C GLY A 342 28.29 4.59 19.21
N ALA A 343 27.60 5.73 19.14
CA ALA A 343 26.27 5.97 19.71
C ALA A 343 25.57 7.12 18.97
N PHE A 344 24.25 7.10 18.98
CA PHE A 344 23.39 8.14 18.43
C PHE A 344 22.50 8.76 19.52
N TRP A 345 22.78 10.01 19.87
CA TRP A 345 21.93 10.80 20.73
C TRP A 345 20.81 11.46 19.92
N THR A 346 19.58 11.01 20.16
CA THR A 346 18.42 11.25 19.32
C THR A 346 17.19 11.68 20.10
N HIS A 347 16.35 12.47 19.44
CA HIS A 347 14.98 12.77 19.84
C HIS A 347 14.00 11.59 19.70
N CYS A 348 14.43 10.46 19.14
CA CYS A 348 13.60 9.26 18.94
C CYS A 348 12.48 9.40 17.88
N GLY A 349 12.61 10.32 16.92
CA GLY A 349 11.73 10.34 15.75
C GLY A 349 11.82 9.02 14.97
N TRP A 350 10.70 8.55 14.43
CA TRP A 350 10.59 7.17 13.92
C TRP A 350 11.59 6.82 12.82
N ASN A 351 11.78 7.71 11.84
CA ASN A 351 12.75 7.47 10.76
C ASN A 351 14.16 7.28 11.31
N SER A 352 14.61 8.19 12.19
CA SER A 352 15.94 8.13 12.81
C SER A 352 16.12 6.90 13.70
N THR A 353 15.05 6.46 14.37
CA THR A 353 15.03 5.20 15.14
C THR A 353 15.28 4.00 14.24
N LEU A 354 14.57 3.90 13.11
CA LEU A 354 14.76 2.81 12.16
C LEU A 354 16.15 2.82 11.54
N GLU A 355 16.67 3.98 11.15
CA GLU A 355 18.01 4.12 10.61
C GLU A 355 19.07 3.62 11.61
N SER A 356 18.96 4.01 12.87
CA SER A 356 19.87 3.56 13.93
C SER A 356 19.81 2.04 14.16
N ILE A 357 18.59 1.49 14.23
CA ILE A 357 18.38 0.04 14.40
C ILE A 357 18.99 -0.73 13.22
N CYS A 358 18.73 -0.27 12.01
CA CYS A 358 19.16 -0.94 10.80
C CYS A 358 20.65 -0.79 10.53
N GLU A 359 21.32 0.22 11.10
CA GLU A 359 22.78 0.33 11.09
C GLU A 359 23.44 -0.27 12.33
N GLY A 360 22.67 -0.69 13.33
CA GLY A 360 23.18 -1.34 14.55
C GLY A 360 23.87 -0.35 15.50
N VAL A 361 23.44 0.92 15.47
CA VAL A 361 23.99 1.98 16.32
C VAL A 361 23.14 2.11 17.60
N PRO A 362 23.75 2.00 18.79
CA PRO A 362 23.06 2.23 20.06
C PRO A 362 22.55 3.66 20.22
N MET A 363 21.38 3.83 20.85
CA MET A 363 20.75 5.14 21.01
C MET A 363 20.83 5.70 22.43
N ILE A 364 20.95 7.03 22.52
CA ILE A 364 20.71 7.82 23.72
C ILE A 364 19.45 8.64 23.44
N CYS A 365 18.38 8.36 24.19
CA CYS A 365 17.03 8.83 23.90
C CYS A 365 16.70 10.07 24.73
N THR A 366 16.41 11.19 24.09
CA THR A 366 15.85 12.39 24.72
C THR A 366 14.61 12.82 23.94
N PRO A 367 13.43 12.21 24.21
CA PRO A 367 12.21 12.53 23.49
C PRO A 367 11.69 13.93 23.86
N PHE A 368 11.17 14.66 22.88
CA PHE A 368 10.63 16.00 23.04
C PHE A 368 9.09 16.01 23.00
N PHE A 369 8.47 15.57 21.90
CA PHE A 369 7.03 15.69 21.66
C PHE A 369 6.49 14.54 20.76
N THR A 370 5.20 14.62 20.39
CA THR A 370 4.48 13.64 19.55
C THR A 370 4.62 12.20 20.07
N ASP A 371 5.07 11.29 19.22
CA ASP A 371 5.27 9.86 19.40
C ASP A 371 6.60 9.51 20.08
N GLN A 372 7.49 10.48 20.28
CA GLN A 372 8.89 10.21 20.63
C GLN A 372 9.03 9.51 21.99
N ARG A 373 8.14 9.79 22.94
CA ARG A 373 8.15 9.14 24.27
C ARG A 373 7.75 7.66 24.19
N VAL A 374 6.79 7.33 23.32
CA VAL A 374 6.43 5.95 23.00
C VAL A 374 7.62 5.25 22.35
N ASN A 375 8.21 5.86 21.32
CA ASN A 375 9.39 5.31 20.64
C ASN A 375 10.54 5.05 21.64
N ALA A 376 10.81 5.99 22.57
CA ALA A 376 11.85 5.85 23.59
C ALA A 376 11.59 4.66 24.54
N ARG A 377 10.34 4.44 24.99
CA ARG A 377 9.98 3.25 25.79
C ARG A 377 10.29 1.96 25.04
N TYR A 378 9.97 1.89 23.76
CA TYR A 378 10.25 0.70 22.96
C TYR A 378 11.75 0.51 22.71
N ILE A 379 12.49 1.57 22.41
CA ILE A 379 13.95 1.55 22.24
C ILE A 379 14.65 0.98 23.48
N VAL A 380 14.27 1.47 24.66
CA VAL A 380 14.99 1.15 25.91
C VAL A 380 14.52 -0.17 26.51
N ASP A 381 13.21 -0.39 26.62
CA ASP A 381 12.68 -1.48 27.43
C ASP A 381 12.26 -2.71 26.62
N VAL A 382 11.92 -2.55 25.33
CA VAL A 382 11.44 -3.64 24.48
C VAL A 382 12.55 -4.17 23.58
N TRP A 383 13.16 -3.28 22.80
CA TRP A 383 14.22 -3.64 21.86
C TRP A 383 15.60 -3.66 22.51
N GLN A 384 15.76 -2.95 23.64
CA GLN A 384 17.00 -2.88 24.42
C GLN A 384 18.19 -2.37 23.60
N VAL A 385 17.94 -1.40 22.72
CA VAL A 385 18.92 -0.81 21.78
C VAL A 385 19.34 0.61 22.18
N GLY A 386 19.01 1.04 23.39
CA GLY A 386 19.40 2.37 23.87
C GLY A 386 19.13 2.59 25.35
N MET A 387 19.42 3.81 25.79
CA MET A 387 19.13 4.30 27.15
C MET A 387 18.50 5.69 27.11
N ILE A 388 17.76 6.04 28.16
CA ILE A 388 17.06 7.32 28.24
C ILE A 388 17.87 8.38 29.01
N LEU A 389 17.92 9.58 28.43
CA LEU A 389 18.27 10.83 29.11
C LEU A 389 17.04 11.73 29.10
N GLU A 390 16.32 11.73 30.22
CA GLU A 390 15.13 12.55 30.42
C GLU A 390 15.44 14.02 30.16
N ARG A 391 14.57 14.71 29.41
CA ARG A 391 14.76 16.13 29.07
C ARG A 391 14.94 17.02 30.31
N SER A 392 14.20 16.71 31.39
CA SER A 392 14.32 17.39 32.70
C SER A 392 15.68 17.21 33.39
N LYS A 393 16.53 16.32 32.88
CA LYS A 393 17.89 16.04 33.36
C LYS A 393 18.97 16.47 32.35
N LEU A 394 18.64 17.32 31.37
CA LEU A 394 19.62 17.95 30.47
C LEU A 394 20.49 18.96 31.23
N ASP A 395 21.35 18.44 32.10
CA ASP A 395 22.42 19.15 32.81
C ASP A 395 23.77 18.64 32.31
N ARG A 396 24.73 19.55 32.11
CA ARG A 396 26.05 19.22 31.55
C ARG A 396 26.78 18.10 32.30
N LYS A 397 26.59 17.97 33.62
CA LYS A 397 27.25 16.93 34.43
C LYS A 397 26.60 15.57 34.23
N GLU A 398 25.28 15.52 34.13
CA GLU A 398 24.56 14.28 33.81
C GLU A 398 24.85 13.84 32.38
N ILE A 399 24.91 14.77 31.42
CA ILE A 399 25.33 14.50 30.04
C ILE A 399 26.76 13.95 30.02
N GLU A 400 27.69 14.62 30.69
CA GLU A 400 29.08 14.16 30.75
C GLU A 400 29.17 12.76 31.35
N LYS A 401 28.49 12.51 32.47
CA LYS A 401 28.45 11.21 33.13
C LYS A 401 27.87 10.13 32.24
N LEU A 402 26.80 10.41 31.52
CA LEU A 402 26.13 9.47 30.63
C LEU A 402 27.01 9.12 29.43
N LEU A 403 27.59 10.11 28.76
CA LEU A 403 28.44 9.89 27.58
C LEU A 403 29.78 9.23 27.93
N ARG A 404 30.31 9.47 29.14
CA ARG A 404 31.49 8.74 29.65
C ARG A 404 31.19 7.28 29.96
N LYS A 405 29.94 6.92 30.24
CA LYS A 405 29.54 5.54 30.45
C LYS A 405 29.55 4.84 29.09
N GLU A 406 30.36 3.80 28.96
CA GLU A 406 30.33 2.98 27.74
C GLU A 406 28.93 2.42 27.52
N MET A 407 28.47 2.40 26.27
CA MET A 407 27.27 1.66 25.90
C MET A 407 27.51 0.20 26.28
N GLY A 408 26.66 -0.36 27.15
CA GLY A 408 26.83 -1.72 27.64
C GLY A 408 26.83 -2.74 26.50
N GLU A 409 27.61 -3.81 26.64
CA GLU A 409 27.71 -4.87 25.63
C GLU A 409 26.34 -5.46 25.28
N GLU A 410 25.45 -5.62 26.26
CA GLU A 410 24.06 -6.10 26.04
C GLU A 410 23.27 -5.23 25.06
N ILE A 411 23.45 -3.90 25.11
CA ILE A 411 22.80 -2.96 24.19
C ILE A 411 23.39 -3.15 22.79
N ARG A 412 24.71 -3.29 22.68
CA ARG A 412 25.39 -3.47 21.39
C ARG A 412 25.01 -4.80 20.73
N GLU A 413 24.96 -5.88 21.50
CA GLU A 413 24.48 -7.19 21.03
C GLU A 413 23.03 -7.10 20.55
N SER A 414 22.17 -6.39 21.29
CA SER A 414 20.77 -6.16 20.90
C SER A 414 20.67 -5.35 19.59
N CYS A 415 21.48 -4.30 19.42
CA CYS A 415 21.54 -3.53 18.18
C CYS A 415 21.93 -4.41 16.98
N LEU A 416 22.97 -5.24 17.12
CA LEU A 416 23.41 -6.15 16.06
C LEU A 416 22.33 -7.18 15.71
N LYS A 417 21.68 -7.76 16.73
CA LYS A 417 20.56 -8.69 16.54
C LYS A 417 19.43 -8.05 15.74
N TRP A 418 19.03 -6.83 16.06
CA TRP A 418 17.96 -6.15 15.33
C TRP A 418 18.37 -5.71 13.92
N LYS A 419 19.63 -5.31 13.72
CA LYS A 419 20.21 -5.09 12.38
C LYS A 419 20.11 -6.34 11.51
N ASP A 420 20.51 -7.49 12.05
CA ASP A 420 20.42 -8.77 11.34
C ASP A 420 18.97 -9.16 11.04
N ARG A 421 18.05 -8.96 11.98
CA ARG A 421 16.61 -9.17 11.75
C ARG A 421 16.05 -8.28 10.64
N ALA A 422 16.41 -7.00 10.62
CA ALA A 422 16.00 -6.09 9.56
C ALA A 422 16.49 -6.60 8.18
N ASN A 423 17.74 -7.04 8.08
CA ASN A 423 18.31 -7.60 6.86
C ASN A 423 17.59 -8.89 6.43
N VAL A 424 17.21 -9.77 7.37
CA VAL A 424 16.42 -10.98 7.07
C VAL A 424 15.03 -10.61 6.54
N CYS A 425 14.33 -9.65 7.15
CA CYS A 425 13.02 -9.19 6.69
C CYS A 425 13.08 -8.57 5.28
N LEU A 426 14.18 -7.90 4.94
CA LEU A 426 14.42 -7.30 3.63
C LEU A 426 14.95 -8.27 2.57
N SER A 427 15.39 -9.47 2.96
CA SER A 427 15.85 -10.47 2.01
C SER A 427 14.74 -10.83 1.00
N LYS A 428 15.11 -11.46 -0.12
CA LYS A 428 14.17 -11.82 -1.19
C LYS A 428 12.95 -12.60 -0.68
N ASP A 429 13.17 -13.52 0.25
CA ASP A 429 12.11 -14.34 0.87
C ASP A 429 11.64 -13.80 2.23
N GLY A 430 12.13 -12.62 2.62
CA GLY A 430 11.80 -11.93 3.86
C GLY A 430 10.39 -11.37 3.90
N SER A 431 9.93 -11.02 5.10
CA SER A 431 8.57 -10.54 5.32
C SER A 431 8.28 -9.20 4.64
N SER A 432 9.19 -8.22 4.72
CA SER A 432 9.01 -6.91 4.06
C SER A 432 8.88 -7.07 2.54
N SER A 433 9.68 -7.94 1.91
CA SER A 433 9.57 -8.26 0.48
C SER A 433 8.23 -8.88 0.11
N LYS A 434 7.75 -9.85 0.91
CA LYS A 434 6.44 -10.49 0.72
C LYS A 434 5.27 -9.52 0.93
N TYR A 435 5.37 -8.62 1.90
CA TYR A 435 4.36 -7.58 2.11
C TYR A 435 4.37 -6.56 0.98
N LEU A 436 5.54 -6.25 0.40
CA LEU A 436 5.65 -5.39 -0.76
C LEU A 436 4.99 -6.03 -1.99
N GLU A 437 5.21 -7.32 -2.24
CA GLU A 437 4.50 -8.06 -3.31
C GLU A 437 2.99 -8.08 -3.10
N LYS A 438 2.52 -8.23 -1.84
CA LYS A 438 1.09 -8.16 -1.51
C LYS A 438 0.53 -6.75 -1.71
N LEU A 439 1.29 -5.72 -1.38
CA LEU A 439 0.92 -4.32 -1.56
C LEU A 439 0.80 -3.99 -3.05
N GLU A 440 1.78 -4.40 -3.85
CA GLU A 440 1.74 -4.30 -5.32
C GLU A 440 0.53 -5.03 -5.88
N ALA A 441 0.29 -6.26 -5.45
CA ALA A 441 -0.88 -7.01 -5.85
C ALA A 441 -2.18 -6.31 -5.40
N ALA A 442 -2.23 -5.62 -4.26
CA ALA A 442 -3.41 -4.89 -3.81
C ALA A 442 -3.67 -3.64 -4.67
N VAL A 443 -2.61 -2.88 -4.99
CA VAL A 443 -2.67 -1.71 -5.89
C VAL A 443 -2.99 -2.14 -7.32
N ALA A 444 -2.41 -3.24 -7.82
CA ALA A 444 -2.64 -3.77 -9.16
C ALA A 444 -3.98 -4.50 -9.30
N LYS A 445 -4.43 -5.25 -8.28
CA LYS A 445 -5.78 -5.85 -8.24
C LYS A 445 -6.85 -4.79 -8.36
N TYR A 446 -6.58 -3.54 -7.95
CA TYR A 446 -7.50 -2.46 -8.21
C TYR A 446 -7.56 -2.07 -9.68
N VAL A 447 -6.44 -2.02 -10.40
CA VAL A 447 -6.44 -1.82 -11.86
C VAL A 447 -7.28 -2.91 -12.51
N VAL A 448 -7.13 -4.17 -12.08
CA VAL A 448 -7.94 -5.30 -12.54
C VAL A 448 -9.40 -5.15 -12.12
N LYS A 449 -9.72 -4.72 -10.88
CA LYS A 449 -11.08 -4.51 -10.38
C LYS A 449 -11.79 -3.31 -11.01
N GLN A 450 -11.10 -2.21 -11.28
CA GLN A 450 -11.63 -1.05 -12.01
C GLN A 450 -11.81 -1.36 -13.48
N TYR A 451 -10.95 -2.20 -14.03
CA TYR A 451 -11.13 -2.75 -15.35
C TYR A 451 -12.31 -3.72 -15.40
N THR A 452 -12.46 -4.60 -14.40
CA THR A 452 -13.64 -5.45 -14.20
C THR A 452 -14.88 -4.61 -13.90
N ALA A 453 -14.79 -3.48 -13.19
CA ALA A 453 -15.90 -2.57 -12.88
C ALA A 453 -16.28 -1.67 -14.06
N ALA A 454 -15.31 -1.23 -14.86
CA ALA A 454 -15.54 -0.53 -16.12
C ALA A 454 -16.07 -1.48 -17.21
N ALA A 455 -15.78 -2.78 -17.08
CA ALA A 455 -16.40 -3.85 -17.85
C ALA A 455 -17.76 -4.30 -17.27
N GLU A 456 -17.97 -4.21 -15.95
CA GLU A 456 -19.15 -4.66 -15.16
C GLU A 456 -19.22 -3.94 -13.78
N GLY A 457 -19.98 -2.85 -13.63
CA GLY A 457 -19.94 -1.93 -12.47
C GLY A 457 -20.18 -2.50 -11.06
N GLU A 458 -19.32 -2.14 -10.10
CA GLU A 458 -19.37 -2.50 -8.66
C GLU A 458 -20.69 -2.10 -7.95
N THR A 459 -21.44 -1.12 -8.47
CA THR A 459 -22.75 -0.72 -7.94
C THR A 459 -23.87 -1.74 -8.24
N ALA A 460 -23.69 -2.58 -9.27
CA ALA A 460 -24.62 -3.67 -9.60
C ALA A 460 -24.36 -4.93 -8.76
N LEU A 461 -23.14 -5.10 -8.23
CA LEU A 461 -22.79 -6.23 -7.36
C LEU A 461 -23.25 -6.03 -5.91
N ALA A 462 -23.36 -4.79 -5.45
CA ALA A 462 -23.74 -4.47 -4.07
C ALA A 462 -25.27 -4.38 -3.83
N GLY A 463 -26.07 -4.18 -4.87
CA GLY A 463 -27.53 -3.99 -4.75
C GLY A 463 -28.39 -5.13 -5.30
N VAL A 464 -27.79 -6.23 -5.75
CA VAL A 464 -28.52 -7.29 -6.46
C VAL A 464 -28.42 -8.60 -5.68
N GLU A 465 -29.48 -8.94 -4.93
CA GLU A 465 -29.61 -10.25 -4.28
C GLU A 465 -29.85 -11.38 -5.31
N SER A 466 -30.32 -11.06 -6.52
CA SER A 466 -30.44 -11.98 -7.66
C SER A 466 -30.49 -11.23 -9.00
N MET A 467 -29.69 -11.64 -9.99
CA MET A 467 -29.78 -11.13 -11.37
C MET A 467 -30.51 -12.15 -12.24
N TYR A 468 -31.56 -11.72 -12.95
CA TYR A 468 -32.24 -12.52 -13.97
C TYR A 468 -32.31 -11.74 -15.28
N ALA A 469 -32.16 -12.45 -16.40
CA ALA A 469 -32.61 -11.95 -17.71
C ALA A 469 -33.73 -12.87 -18.19
N ILE A 470 -34.89 -12.28 -18.51
CA ILE A 470 -36.01 -12.97 -19.16
C ILE A 470 -36.43 -12.12 -20.36
N GLU A 471 -36.58 -12.79 -21.50
CA GLU A 471 -37.14 -12.36 -22.81
C GLU A 471 -36.17 -12.28 -24.01
N LYS A 472 -36.80 -12.19 -25.21
CA LYS A 472 -36.49 -12.89 -26.48
C LYS A 472 -35.04 -12.87 -26.98
N VAL A 473 -34.42 -14.05 -27.01
CA VAL A 473 -33.20 -14.33 -27.78
C VAL A 473 -33.58 -14.66 -29.23
N LYS A 474 -32.99 -13.94 -30.20
CA LYS A 474 -33.20 -14.18 -31.63
C LYS A 474 -31.99 -14.93 -32.20
N MET A 475 -32.11 -16.25 -32.31
CA MET A 475 -31.03 -17.11 -32.81
C MET A 475 -30.93 -17.10 -34.33
N GLY A 476 -29.71 -16.96 -34.87
CA GLY A 476 -29.42 -17.05 -36.29
C GLY A 476 -28.50 -18.23 -36.62
N VAL A 477 -29.06 -19.24 -37.33
CA VAL A 477 -28.43 -20.34 -38.10
C VAL A 477 -27.37 -21.21 -37.40
N THR A 478 -27.68 -22.51 -37.29
CA THR A 478 -26.79 -23.60 -36.84
C THR A 478 -26.13 -24.34 -38.03
N GLU A 479 -24.81 -24.59 -37.99
CA GLU A 479 -24.13 -25.55 -38.88
C GLU A 479 -23.66 -26.78 -38.09
N PHE A 480 -24.10 -27.98 -38.52
CA PHE A 480 -23.79 -29.28 -37.89
C PHE A 480 -22.71 -30.01 -38.69
N CYS A 481 -21.58 -30.37 -38.06
CA CYS A 481 -20.57 -31.24 -38.67
C CYS A 481 -20.34 -32.49 -37.81
N ALA A 482 -20.84 -33.65 -38.26
CA ALA A 482 -20.49 -34.95 -37.71
C ALA A 482 -19.48 -35.65 -38.64
N ALA A 483 -18.26 -35.89 -38.16
CA ALA A 483 -17.29 -36.73 -38.86
C ALA A 483 -17.41 -38.18 -38.36
N LYS A 484 -17.68 -39.12 -39.27
CA LYS A 484 -17.49 -40.56 -39.07
C LYS A 484 -16.47 -41.07 -40.08
N ALA A 485 -15.47 -41.81 -39.63
CA ALA A 485 -14.59 -42.66 -40.45
C ALA A 485 -15.00 -44.14 -40.21
N LEU A 486 -14.88 -45.11 -41.12
CA LEU A 486 -14.92 -45.16 -42.59
C LEU A 486 -15.20 -46.63 -42.94
N ASN A 487 -16.15 -46.92 -43.83
CA ASN A 487 -16.03 -48.09 -44.71
C ASN A 487 -16.85 -47.87 -45.99
N GLY A 488 -16.13 -47.65 -47.10
CA GLY A 488 -16.63 -47.84 -48.46
C GLY A 488 -17.78 -46.96 -48.96
N LYS A 489 -17.42 -45.98 -49.81
CA LYS A 489 -18.27 -45.14 -50.70
C LYS A 489 -18.94 -43.91 -50.05
N ARG A 490 -18.52 -42.76 -50.58
CA ARG A 490 -18.81 -41.37 -50.18
C ARG A 490 -20.31 -41.02 -50.14
N LYS A 491 -20.70 -40.31 -49.08
CA LYS A 491 -21.40 -39.01 -49.10
C LYS A 491 -21.22 -38.32 -47.74
N LYS A 492 -20.49 -37.19 -47.66
CA LYS A 492 -20.63 -36.24 -46.54
C LYS A 492 -22.09 -35.80 -46.56
N LYS A 493 -22.91 -36.23 -45.60
CA LYS A 493 -24.26 -35.71 -45.48
C LYS A 493 -24.17 -34.39 -44.72
N MET A 494 -23.79 -33.33 -45.45
CA MET A 494 -23.94 -31.96 -44.96
C MET A 494 -25.42 -31.66 -44.96
N VAL A 495 -26.06 -31.75 -43.79
CA VAL A 495 -27.47 -31.37 -43.64
C VAL A 495 -27.48 -29.88 -43.35
N ARG A 496 -27.68 -29.07 -44.38
CA ARG A 496 -27.99 -27.65 -44.23
C ARG A 496 -29.50 -27.54 -44.03
N ILE A 497 -29.95 -27.26 -42.81
CA ILE A 497 -31.37 -26.93 -42.57
C ILE A 497 -31.58 -25.50 -43.09
N ARG A 498 -32.34 -25.36 -44.18
CA ARG A 498 -32.81 -24.05 -44.66
C ARG A 498 -34.08 -23.67 -43.92
N ASN A 499 -34.06 -22.45 -43.35
CA ASN A 499 -35.19 -21.63 -42.88
C ASN A 499 -36.43 -22.36 -42.33
N ILE A 500 -36.62 -22.26 -41.01
CA ILE A 500 -37.99 -22.08 -40.48
C ILE A 500 -38.30 -20.59 -40.58
N ASN A 501 -38.52 -20.11 -41.81
CA ASN A 501 -39.32 -18.91 -42.00
C ASN A 501 -40.79 -19.37 -41.96
N ASN A 502 -41.39 -19.32 -40.77
CA ASN A 502 -42.79 -18.95 -40.63
C ASN A 502 -43.11 -18.68 -39.16
N GLY A 503 -43.17 -17.39 -38.81
CA GLY A 503 -43.86 -16.88 -37.63
C GLY A 503 -42.99 -16.63 -36.40
N ASN A 504 -42.44 -15.42 -36.30
CA ASN A 504 -42.34 -14.58 -35.09
C ASN A 504 -42.10 -15.17 -33.67
N GLY A 505 -41.49 -16.35 -33.51
CA GLY A 505 -41.28 -16.98 -32.20
C GLY A 505 -39.81 -17.25 -31.91
N GLY A 506 -39.12 -16.34 -31.22
CA GLY A 506 -37.95 -16.74 -30.42
C GLY A 506 -38.41 -17.64 -29.28
N GLU A 507 -37.61 -18.66 -28.92
CA GLU A 507 -37.90 -19.47 -27.73
C GLU A 507 -37.57 -18.69 -26.45
N MET A 508 -38.41 -18.84 -25.42
CA MET A 508 -38.14 -18.25 -24.12
C MET A 508 -37.11 -19.11 -23.37
N GLY A 509 -35.93 -18.55 -23.15
CA GLY A 509 -34.95 -19.02 -22.19
C GLY A 509 -34.64 -17.91 -21.18
N GLY A 510 -34.08 -18.29 -20.03
CA GLY A 510 -33.68 -17.34 -19.00
C GLY A 510 -32.48 -17.86 -18.24
N PHE A 511 -31.72 -16.97 -17.62
CA PHE A 511 -30.68 -17.34 -16.68
C PHE A 511 -30.85 -16.62 -15.35
N VAL A 512 -30.40 -17.25 -14.28
CA VAL A 512 -30.40 -16.73 -12.91
C VAL A 512 -28.98 -16.82 -12.38
N LEU A 513 -28.37 -15.68 -12.07
CA LEU A 513 -27.07 -15.62 -11.40
C LEU A 513 -27.30 -15.45 -9.89
N TRP A 514 -26.91 -16.45 -9.13
CA TRP A 514 -26.94 -16.50 -7.68
C TRP A 514 -25.61 -16.00 -7.11
N ASN A 515 -25.64 -14.95 -6.30
CA ASN A 515 -24.50 -14.54 -5.48
C ASN A 515 -24.64 -15.20 -4.09
N LYS A 516 -23.64 -15.99 -3.67
CA LYS A 516 -23.68 -16.77 -2.42
C LYS A 516 -22.73 -16.27 -1.33
N GLY A 517 -22.09 -15.10 -1.52
CA GLY A 517 -21.12 -14.52 -0.58
C GLY A 517 -19.74 -14.32 -1.20
N SER A 518 -18.77 -13.88 -0.38
CA SER A 518 -17.43 -13.47 -0.83
C SER A 518 -16.74 -14.54 -1.69
N CYS A 519 -16.65 -14.26 -2.99
CA CYS A 519 -16.05 -15.10 -4.03
C CYS A 519 -16.82 -16.39 -4.43
N GLN A 520 -18.10 -16.51 -4.08
CA GLN A 520 -18.96 -17.62 -4.50
C GLN A 520 -20.14 -17.14 -5.36
N TRP A 521 -20.19 -17.59 -6.61
CA TRP A 521 -21.31 -17.32 -7.52
C TRP A 521 -21.79 -18.61 -8.19
N SER A 522 -23.05 -18.63 -8.63
CA SER A 522 -23.66 -19.75 -9.37
C SER A 522 -24.61 -19.22 -10.45
N LEU A 523 -24.29 -19.44 -11.73
CA LEU A 523 -25.15 -19.14 -12.88
C LEU A 523 -26.00 -20.38 -13.21
N GLU A 524 -27.32 -20.23 -13.27
CA GLU A 524 -28.27 -21.25 -13.70
C GLU A 524 -28.94 -20.81 -15.01
N LEU A 525 -28.70 -21.53 -16.09
CA LEU A 525 -29.29 -21.29 -17.42
C LEU A 525 -30.42 -22.30 -17.65
N VAL A 526 -31.59 -21.82 -18.08
CA VAL A 526 -32.75 -22.64 -18.45
C VAL A 526 -33.16 -22.32 -19.88
N VAL A 527 -32.93 -23.27 -20.79
CA VAL A 527 -33.28 -23.17 -22.21
C VAL A 527 -33.91 -24.49 -22.64
N SER A 528 -35.08 -24.41 -23.28
CA SER A 528 -35.84 -25.57 -23.82
C SER A 528 -36.01 -26.74 -22.83
N GLY A 529 -36.21 -26.45 -21.54
CA GLY A 529 -36.44 -27.45 -20.48
C GLY A 529 -35.18 -28.05 -19.84
N CYS A 530 -33.99 -27.68 -20.29
CA CYS A 530 -32.71 -28.11 -19.73
C CYS A 530 -32.14 -27.06 -18.77
N LYS A 531 -31.81 -27.46 -17.54
CA LYS A 531 -31.16 -26.62 -16.52
C LYS A 531 -29.67 -26.91 -16.48
N VAL A 532 -28.84 -25.90 -16.73
CA VAL A 532 -27.37 -25.96 -16.66
C VAL A 532 -26.89 -25.03 -15.56
N SER A 533 -25.97 -25.47 -14.70
CA SER A 533 -25.46 -24.69 -13.55
C SER A 533 -23.94 -24.62 -13.55
N VAL A 534 -23.37 -23.41 -13.40
CA VAL A 534 -21.91 -23.13 -13.34
C VAL A 534 -21.62 -22.19 -12.16
N GLY A 535 -20.42 -22.20 -11.56
CA GLY A 535 -20.09 -21.36 -10.39
C GLY A 535 -18.58 -21.23 -10.10
N CYS A 536 -18.17 -20.61 -8.99
CA CYS A 536 -16.76 -20.49 -8.55
C CYS A 536 -16.62 -20.69 -7.02
N ASP A 537 -15.52 -21.30 -6.56
CA ASP A 537 -15.21 -21.59 -5.15
C ASP A 537 -13.99 -20.83 -4.58
N GLY A 538 -13.46 -19.83 -5.28
CA GLY A 538 -12.75 -18.71 -4.64
C GLY A 538 -11.22 -18.66 -4.64
N ASN A 539 -10.48 -19.19 -5.63
CA ASN A 539 -9.04 -18.88 -5.79
C ASN A 539 -8.60 -18.68 -7.25
N LEU A 540 -7.80 -17.63 -7.51
CA LEU A 540 -7.37 -17.15 -8.83
C LEU A 540 -5.87 -17.44 -9.06
N ALA A 541 -5.51 -18.12 -10.16
CA ALA A 541 -4.14 -18.18 -10.66
C ALA A 541 -4.03 -17.28 -11.91
N CYS A 542 -2.90 -16.60 -12.13
CA CYS A 542 -2.70 -15.73 -13.30
C CYS A 542 -1.37 -16.08 -13.99
N LYS A 543 -1.39 -16.20 -15.31
CA LYS A 543 -0.18 -16.40 -16.13
C LYS A 543 -0.29 -15.50 -17.37
N GLN A 544 0.63 -14.55 -17.49
CA GLN A 544 0.66 -13.60 -18.60
C GLN A 544 1.45 -14.20 -19.77
N SER A 545 0.88 -14.25 -20.96
CA SER A 545 1.56 -14.64 -22.20
C SER A 545 1.04 -13.73 -23.32
N PRO A 546 1.90 -13.15 -24.17
CA PRO A 546 1.46 -12.37 -25.31
C PRO A 546 0.77 -13.31 -26.32
N TRP A 547 -0.48 -13.02 -26.66
CA TRP A 547 -1.25 -13.79 -27.64
C TRP A 547 -1.98 -12.81 -28.55
N ALA A 548 -1.94 -13.03 -29.86
CA ALA A 548 -2.66 -12.20 -30.83
C ALA A 548 -3.96 -12.90 -31.24
N VAL A 549 -5.09 -12.21 -31.12
CA VAL A 549 -6.41 -12.69 -31.57
C VAL A 549 -6.96 -11.67 -32.56
N ASN A 550 -7.22 -12.09 -33.80
CA ASN A 550 -7.72 -11.22 -34.88
C ASN A 550 -6.88 -9.95 -35.10
N ASP A 551 -5.55 -10.08 -35.19
CA ASP A 551 -4.59 -8.97 -35.34
C ASP A 551 -4.59 -7.92 -34.20
N GLU A 552 -5.22 -8.23 -33.07
CA GLU A 552 -5.20 -7.41 -31.85
C GLU A 552 -4.25 -8.02 -30.81
N GLU A 553 -3.36 -7.19 -30.25
CA GLU A 553 -2.50 -7.60 -29.14
C GLU A 553 -3.35 -7.82 -27.89
N CYS A 554 -3.34 -9.05 -27.37
CA CYS A 554 -4.09 -9.42 -26.18
C CYS A 554 -3.18 -9.84 -25.03
N PHE A 555 -3.68 -9.71 -23.80
CA PHE A 555 -3.17 -10.47 -22.65
C PHE A 555 -4.18 -11.56 -22.29
N VAL A 556 -3.68 -12.69 -21.80
CA VAL A 556 -4.48 -13.86 -21.46
C VAL A 556 -4.57 -14.02 -19.94
N LEU A 557 -5.78 -14.27 -19.44
CA LEU A 557 -6.02 -14.74 -18.07
C LEU A 557 -6.51 -16.18 -18.12
N MET A 558 -6.00 -17.03 -17.23
CA MET A 558 -6.37 -18.45 -17.16
C MET A 558 -6.71 -18.81 -15.72
N LEU A 559 -7.90 -19.35 -15.50
CA LEU A 559 -8.40 -19.84 -14.23
C LEU A 559 -8.42 -21.37 -14.27
N GLU A 560 -7.90 -22.01 -13.23
CA GLU A 560 -7.95 -23.47 -13.08
C GLU A 560 -8.65 -23.82 -11.77
N THR A 561 -9.60 -24.74 -11.84
CA THR A 561 -10.39 -25.15 -10.67
C THR A 561 -9.56 -26.03 -9.75
N GLN A 562 -9.56 -25.70 -8.45
CA GLN A 562 -8.85 -26.46 -7.43
C GLN A 562 -9.46 -27.86 -7.19
N PRO A 563 -8.70 -28.83 -6.65
CA PRO A 563 -9.19 -30.19 -6.41
C PRO A 563 -10.49 -30.28 -5.60
N SER A 564 -10.70 -29.38 -4.64
CA SER A 564 -11.94 -29.27 -3.86
C SER A 564 -13.16 -28.92 -4.72
N GLY A 565 -12.99 -28.00 -5.67
CA GLY A 565 -14.04 -27.57 -6.60
C GLY A 565 -14.35 -28.63 -7.65
N LEU A 566 -13.33 -29.37 -8.11
CA LEU A 566 -13.49 -30.51 -9.02
C LEU A 566 -14.30 -31.65 -8.35
N THR A 567 -14.03 -31.91 -7.07
CA THR A 567 -14.74 -32.93 -6.27
C THR A 567 -16.21 -32.55 -6.06
N THR A 568 -16.49 -31.28 -5.75
CA THR A 568 -17.86 -30.76 -5.56
C THR A 568 -18.71 -30.83 -6.84
N ARG A 569 -18.05 -30.76 -8.00
CA ARG A 569 -18.71 -30.84 -9.33
C ARG A 569 -18.91 -32.26 -9.84
N SER A 570 -18.20 -33.22 -9.24
CA SER A 570 -18.33 -34.63 -9.61
C SER A 570 -19.65 -35.18 -9.07
N LYS A 571 -20.36 -35.96 -9.89
CA LYS A 571 -21.65 -36.60 -9.54
C LYS A 571 -21.53 -38.11 -9.69
N SER A 572 -22.47 -38.88 -9.13
CA SER A 572 -22.49 -40.34 -9.28
C SER A 572 -22.41 -40.74 -10.77
N GLY A 573 -21.31 -41.38 -11.18
CA GLY A 573 -21.05 -41.80 -12.55
C GLY A 573 -20.28 -40.80 -13.43
N MET A 574 -19.92 -39.61 -12.93
CA MET A 574 -19.21 -38.57 -13.67
C MET A 574 -18.20 -37.84 -12.77
N GLU A 575 -16.91 -37.98 -13.08
CA GLU A 575 -15.79 -37.36 -12.37
C GLU A 575 -15.20 -36.22 -13.21
N THR A 576 -15.17 -35.00 -12.68
CA THR A 576 -14.54 -33.86 -13.35
C THR A 576 -13.05 -33.85 -13.01
N LEU A 577 -12.20 -34.14 -14.00
CA LEU A 577 -10.75 -34.26 -13.82
C LEU A 577 -10.03 -32.91 -13.93
N LYS A 578 -10.55 -32.01 -14.77
CA LYS A 578 -9.98 -30.70 -14.99
C LYS A 578 -11.06 -29.72 -15.44
N HIS A 579 -10.96 -28.48 -14.98
CA HIS A 579 -11.78 -27.38 -15.46
C HIS A 579 -10.91 -26.14 -15.57
N THR A 580 -10.85 -25.55 -16.77
CA THR A 580 -10.02 -24.39 -17.08
C THR A 580 -10.81 -23.35 -17.87
N VAL A 581 -10.76 -22.10 -17.42
CA VAL A 581 -11.40 -20.95 -18.10
C VAL A 581 -10.32 -19.96 -18.52
N TRP A 582 -10.40 -19.46 -19.75
CA TRP A 582 -9.39 -18.63 -20.38
C TRP A 582 -10.07 -17.43 -21.00
N GLY A 583 -9.52 -16.24 -20.76
CA GLY A 583 -10.01 -15.00 -21.37
C GLY A 583 -8.87 -14.27 -22.05
N CYS A 584 -9.04 -13.91 -23.33
CA CYS A 584 -8.15 -13.05 -24.08
C CYS A 584 -8.72 -11.64 -24.09
N PHE A 585 -7.91 -10.67 -23.68
CA PHE A 585 -8.33 -9.29 -23.50
C PHE A 585 -7.48 -8.36 -24.35
N SER A 586 -8.12 -7.46 -25.10
CA SER A 586 -7.45 -6.43 -25.91
C SER A 586 -6.58 -5.54 -25.00
N GLN A 587 -5.29 -5.43 -25.30
CA GLN A 587 -4.37 -4.53 -24.59
C GLN A 587 -4.74 -3.05 -24.82
N ARG A 588 -5.32 -2.74 -25.99
CA ARG A 588 -5.70 -1.39 -26.39
C ARG A 588 -6.99 -0.90 -25.73
N THR A 589 -8.03 -1.74 -25.70
CA THR A 589 -9.37 -1.33 -25.24
C THR A 589 -9.72 -1.84 -23.86
N GLY A 590 -9.05 -2.90 -23.43
CA GLY A 590 -9.38 -3.54 -22.20
C GLY A 590 -10.68 -4.37 -22.23
N LEU A 591 -11.12 -4.81 -23.40
CA LEU A 591 -12.33 -5.60 -23.53
C LEU A 591 -12.00 -7.07 -23.80
N LEU A 592 -12.87 -7.96 -23.33
CA LEU A 592 -12.78 -9.40 -23.59
C LEU A 592 -13.02 -9.62 -25.09
N VAL A 593 -12.04 -10.20 -25.77
CA VAL A 593 -12.10 -10.51 -27.20
C VAL A 593 -12.54 -11.96 -27.40
N GLN A 594 -12.07 -12.84 -26.52
CA GLN A 594 -12.34 -14.28 -26.59
C GLN A 594 -12.42 -14.86 -25.18
N LEU A 595 -13.38 -15.74 -24.96
CA LEU A 595 -13.53 -16.54 -23.74
C LEU A 595 -13.52 -18.01 -24.13
N GLU A 596 -12.76 -18.83 -23.44
CA GLU A 596 -12.81 -20.28 -23.59
C GLU A 596 -13.04 -20.95 -22.23
N ASP A 597 -13.96 -21.90 -22.19
CA ASP A 597 -14.27 -22.73 -21.03
C ASP A 597 -14.09 -24.21 -21.41
N SER A 598 -13.20 -24.92 -20.73
CA SER A 598 -12.85 -26.31 -21.03
C SER A 598 -12.99 -27.22 -19.82
N TYR A 599 -13.69 -28.34 -20.01
CA TYR A 599 -13.87 -29.41 -19.03
C TYR A 599 -13.31 -30.71 -19.55
N LEU A 600 -12.53 -31.38 -18.72
CA LEU A 600 -12.18 -32.79 -18.90
C LEU A 600 -12.97 -33.62 -17.88
N VAL A 601 -13.77 -34.54 -18.37
CA VAL A 601 -14.69 -35.34 -17.58
C VAL A 601 -14.48 -36.82 -17.88
N ARG A 602 -14.45 -37.64 -16.84
CA ARG A 602 -14.49 -39.10 -16.92
C ARG A 602 -15.89 -39.59 -16.59
N ILE A 603 -16.50 -40.34 -17.50
CA ILE A 603 -17.82 -40.94 -17.29
C ILE A 603 -17.62 -42.44 -17.07
N LYS A 604 -18.12 -42.95 -15.95
CA LYS A 604 -18.03 -44.37 -15.59
C LYS A 604 -19.17 -45.15 -16.22
N THR A 605 -18.86 -46.07 -17.12
CA THR A 605 -19.84 -46.87 -17.85
C THR A 605 -20.00 -48.26 -17.19
N GLY A 606 -20.50 -48.27 -15.95
CA GLY A 606 -20.78 -49.53 -15.24
C GLY A 606 -19.53 -50.35 -14.83
N PRO A 607 -19.72 -51.52 -14.19
CA PRO A 607 -18.62 -52.28 -13.58
C PRO A 607 -17.76 -53.12 -14.54
N GLU A 608 -18.14 -53.24 -15.82
CA GLU A 608 -17.45 -54.08 -16.83
C GLU A 608 -17.03 -53.33 -18.12
N GLU A 609 -17.31 -52.03 -18.27
CA GLU A 609 -16.84 -51.24 -19.43
C GLU A 609 -15.75 -50.23 -19.01
N GLU A 610 -14.83 -49.92 -19.94
CA GLU A 610 -13.77 -48.94 -19.72
C GLU A 610 -14.31 -47.52 -19.59
N ASP A 611 -13.79 -46.76 -18.62
CA ASP A 611 -14.18 -45.37 -18.36
C ASP A 611 -13.90 -44.49 -19.59
N VAL A 612 -14.90 -43.73 -20.03
CA VAL A 612 -14.79 -42.87 -21.22
C VAL A 612 -14.44 -41.44 -20.82
N LEU A 613 -13.41 -40.88 -21.44
CA LEU A 613 -13.02 -39.48 -21.27
C LEU A 613 -13.73 -38.59 -22.29
N TRP A 614 -14.23 -37.47 -21.81
CA TRP A 614 -14.87 -36.44 -22.62
C TRP A 614 -14.23 -35.09 -22.33
N GLU A 615 -13.88 -34.38 -23.39
CA GLU A 615 -13.50 -32.98 -23.34
C GLU A 615 -14.63 -32.13 -23.91
N THR A 616 -15.13 -31.18 -23.12
CA THR A 616 -16.09 -30.17 -23.58
C THR A 616 -15.37 -28.84 -23.63
N THR A 617 -15.32 -28.19 -24.77
CA THR A 617 -14.81 -26.82 -24.90
C THR A 617 -15.90 -25.88 -25.39
N SER A 618 -15.99 -24.68 -24.83
CA SER A 618 -16.88 -23.62 -25.28
C SER A 618 -16.06 -22.36 -25.49
N GLU A 619 -15.97 -21.93 -26.74
CA GLU A 619 -15.20 -20.78 -27.20
C GLU A 619 -16.16 -19.67 -27.65
N THR A 620 -16.16 -18.53 -26.97
CA THR A 620 -16.96 -17.36 -27.30
C THR A 620 -16.08 -16.22 -27.80
N MET A 621 -16.29 -15.80 -29.03
CA MET A 621 -15.69 -14.61 -29.63
C MET A 621 -16.64 -13.42 -29.50
N ILE A 622 -16.18 -12.35 -28.86
CA ILE A 622 -16.97 -11.12 -28.72
C ILE A 622 -16.78 -10.26 -29.96
N GLN A 623 -17.88 -9.84 -30.58
CA GLN A 623 -17.86 -9.09 -31.84
C GLN A 623 -18.36 -7.66 -31.68
N GLY A 624 -18.96 -7.30 -30.55
CA GLY A 624 -19.42 -5.94 -30.30
C GLY A 624 -19.86 -5.70 -28.87
N TYR A 625 -19.66 -4.45 -28.44
CA TYR A 625 -20.03 -3.92 -27.14
C TYR A 625 -21.01 -2.76 -27.30
N LYS A 626 -22.02 -2.71 -26.44
CA LYS A 626 -22.94 -1.57 -26.29
C LYS A 626 -22.69 -0.93 -24.94
N ARG A 627 -22.65 0.40 -24.92
CA ARG A 627 -22.53 1.17 -23.68
C ARG A 627 -23.91 1.38 -23.07
N VAL A 628 -24.11 0.90 -21.84
CA VAL A 628 -25.34 1.09 -21.06
C VAL A 628 -24.93 1.57 -19.67
N ASP A 629 -25.43 2.73 -19.25
CA ASP A 629 -25.12 3.37 -17.95
C ASP A 629 -23.61 3.41 -17.60
N GLY A 630 -22.78 3.65 -18.61
CA GLY A 630 -21.32 3.74 -18.47
C GLY A 630 -20.56 2.42 -18.58
N ILE A 631 -21.25 1.28 -18.60
CA ILE A 631 -20.68 -0.07 -18.66
C ILE A 631 -20.65 -0.56 -20.12
N GLN A 632 -19.57 -1.22 -20.53
CA GLN A 632 -19.45 -1.86 -21.85
C GLN A 632 -19.96 -3.30 -21.78
N ILE A 633 -21.18 -3.54 -22.29
CA ILE A 633 -21.80 -4.87 -22.26
C ILE A 633 -21.62 -5.53 -23.62
N ALA A 634 -21.09 -6.75 -23.62
CA ALA A 634 -20.97 -7.55 -24.83
C ALA A 634 -22.39 -7.83 -25.37
N HIS A 635 -22.70 -7.31 -26.56
CA HIS A 635 -24.05 -7.36 -27.11
C HIS A 635 -24.11 -8.14 -28.43
N ARG A 636 -22.98 -8.53 -29.01
CA ARG A 636 -22.96 -9.51 -30.09
C ARG A 636 -21.68 -10.33 -30.05
N GLY A 637 -21.79 -11.57 -30.50
CA GLY A 637 -20.65 -12.47 -30.55
C GLY A 637 -21.00 -13.78 -31.23
N ARG A 638 -20.05 -14.70 -31.15
CA ARG A 638 -20.18 -16.05 -31.67
C ARG A 638 -19.62 -17.04 -30.67
N THR A 639 -20.40 -18.06 -30.36
CA THR A 639 -20.01 -19.13 -29.44
C THR A 639 -19.91 -20.44 -30.17
N ARG A 640 -18.80 -21.15 -30.00
CA ARG A 640 -18.54 -22.47 -30.55
C ARG A 640 -18.34 -23.45 -29.42
N VAL A 641 -19.20 -24.45 -29.35
CA VAL A 641 -19.08 -25.55 -28.39
C VAL A 641 -18.58 -26.79 -29.11
N ALA A 642 -17.53 -27.42 -28.61
CA ALA A 642 -17.05 -28.71 -29.06
C ALA A 642 -17.17 -29.74 -27.94
N LEU A 643 -17.65 -30.91 -28.30
CA LEU A 643 -17.65 -32.10 -27.46
C LEU A 643 -16.77 -33.15 -28.14
N LEU A 644 -15.71 -33.58 -27.47
CA LEU A 644 -14.73 -34.53 -27.95
C LEU A 644 -14.74 -35.77 -27.07
N ARG A 645 -14.99 -36.94 -27.67
CA ARG A 645 -14.78 -38.22 -27.00
C ARG A 645 -13.32 -38.67 -27.18
N LEU A 646 -12.64 -38.90 -26.08
CA LEU A 646 -11.27 -39.41 -26.02
C LEU A 646 -11.35 -40.92 -25.73
N ASP A 647 -10.95 -41.74 -26.70
CA ASP A 647 -10.90 -43.21 -26.64
C ASP A 647 -9.42 -43.65 -26.64
N GLU A 648 -9.07 -44.77 -26.00
CA GLU A 648 -7.68 -45.25 -25.91
C GLU A 648 -7.16 -45.76 -27.27
N SER A 649 -8.05 -46.10 -28.20
CA SER A 649 -7.69 -46.39 -29.59
C SER A 649 -7.74 -45.12 -30.46
N LEU A 650 -6.59 -44.73 -31.03
CA LEU A 650 -6.38 -43.55 -31.91
C LEU A 650 -7.30 -43.48 -33.16
N GLU A 651 -8.17 -44.47 -33.38
CA GLU A 651 -8.99 -44.63 -34.58
C GLU A 651 -10.45 -44.15 -34.43
N ASN A 652 -10.95 -43.83 -33.22
CA ASN A 652 -12.38 -43.59 -32.96
C ASN A 652 -12.75 -42.27 -32.22
N HIS A 653 -11.96 -41.19 -32.37
CA HIS A 653 -12.36 -39.89 -31.82
C HIS A 653 -13.59 -39.30 -32.52
N SER A 654 -14.71 -39.19 -31.82
CA SER A 654 -15.87 -38.43 -32.29
C SER A 654 -15.81 -37.00 -31.74
N LYS A 655 -15.70 -36.02 -32.64
CA LYS A 655 -15.83 -34.59 -32.33
C LYS A 655 -17.17 -34.07 -32.87
N THR A 656 -17.99 -33.54 -31.98
CA THR A 656 -19.22 -32.83 -32.33
C THR A 656 -19.01 -31.35 -32.04
N THR A 657 -19.26 -30.49 -33.02
CA THR A 657 -19.15 -29.03 -32.85
C THR A 657 -20.47 -28.36 -33.17
N MET A 658 -20.86 -27.42 -32.33
CA MET A 658 -21.96 -26.49 -32.52
C MET A 658 -21.40 -25.08 -32.55
N GLU A 659 -21.85 -24.25 -33.49
CA GLU A 659 -21.50 -22.84 -33.57
C GLU A 659 -22.78 -22.03 -33.61
N GLU A 660 -22.83 -20.96 -32.83
CA GLU A 660 -23.98 -20.08 -32.66
C GLU A 660 -23.50 -18.63 -32.72
N SER A 661 -24.25 -17.78 -33.43
CA SER A 661 -24.05 -16.33 -33.38
C SER A 661 -25.19 -15.69 -32.62
N TRP A 662 -24.87 -14.79 -31.70
CA TRP A 662 -25.83 -14.14 -30.82
C TRP A 662 -25.73 -12.62 -30.92
N GLU A 663 -26.88 -11.96 -30.84
CA GLU A 663 -27.00 -10.50 -30.78
C GLU A 663 -28.11 -10.14 -29.78
N ILE A 664 -27.82 -9.17 -28.91
CA ILE A 664 -28.71 -8.69 -27.86
C ILE A 664 -29.28 -7.34 -28.31
N GLU A 665 -30.56 -7.34 -28.63
CA GLU A 665 -31.28 -6.19 -29.21
C GLU A 665 -31.44 -5.06 -28.19
N GLU A 666 -31.89 -5.36 -26.97
CA GLU A 666 -32.04 -4.43 -25.85
C GLU A 666 -31.29 -4.91 -24.60
N VAL A 667 -30.61 -4.00 -23.92
CA VAL A 667 -29.82 -4.27 -22.71
C VAL A 667 -30.21 -3.24 -21.66
N GLY A 668 -30.69 -3.70 -20.50
CA GLY A 668 -31.14 -2.84 -19.40
C GLY A 668 -30.77 -3.41 -18.03
N LEU A 669 -30.72 -2.53 -17.02
CA LEU A 669 -30.39 -2.87 -15.63
C LEU A 669 -31.64 -2.63 -14.77
N ASN A 670 -32.14 -3.65 -14.06
CA ASN A 670 -33.24 -3.47 -13.11
C ASN A 670 -32.71 -2.95 -11.76
N LYS A 671 -33.16 -1.78 -11.31
CA LYS A 671 -32.92 -1.25 -9.96
C LYS A 671 -34.20 -1.44 -9.14
N TRP A 672 -34.27 -2.47 -8.29
CA TRP A 672 -35.27 -2.51 -7.22
C TRP A 672 -34.66 -1.85 -5.98
N LEU A 673 -35.39 -0.88 -5.43
CA LEU A 673 -35.06 -0.11 -4.23
C LEU A 673 -35.22 -0.92 -2.95
#